data_AF-A0A838RUJ6-F1
#
_entry.id   AF-A0A838RUJ6-F1
#
_cell.length_a   1.000
_cell.length_b   1.000
_cell.length_c   1.000
_cell.angle_alpha   90.00
_cell.angle_beta   90.00
_cell.angle_gamma   90.00
#
_symmetry.space_group_name_H-M   'P 1'
#
loop_
_entity.id
_entity.type
_entity.pdbx_description
1 polymer ?
#
loop_
_entity_poly.entity_id
_entity_poly.type
_entity_poly.pdbx_seq_one_letter_code
_entity_poly.pdbx_strand_id
1 'polypeptide(L)'
;MPRSSSHSRRGAALIIVLAFVVLLTGLSVAYFSRSISDRQIAHSSFNQSNADQLASSAVAIIIGDLRQEIANGSASPAPTFGSGATIATVYTPTTNANMLPMRSGKPPLVGGVDPIPNLVRRSVANDGITVPGLPSRAIGVNSTTNPSANGRSVTKARWNKHYLIPKANASDDSTDPRAEFDGFTPDWVMMTAEQGATLLSTPSRDANNNPVTPVGRYAYAVYDEGALLDINVAGYPNGTTTTQAGRKGSVAFANLEALPSSIPNSSSPWQIDKLVGWRNYGATQPNNDFPDADFAANFRAGSGPASEYWKSVTNNRSGFLSVSGAVAANGRTDQMFLTRQQLIAFRKTTQFSSSALQYLTTFSRESNSPSFSPPTPPGSTIDYAALATTLNAVNPNFLLRRVTDVPSGYKRFDGTTPTVGEPLIKTRFPLSRLAWITYKGPSASLATTDSVYTALINAGVSTTTIQAGTAANVKRCFGLTFGINPGDPWAYTNPTGTATATGILRLDEVATAGREPDFFELLQAGILSGSLGQSTAPPPGTSGGGVTGGNVFPDIHMNNTAHHILSIGAAIIDQADPDSVPTRLQFSPSGAVWTAYGVENLPYVTQLYPIAGTSPNDATKWATYLLFQLWNPHQNAASSTPSVRLRLDGTIGLFKGGNGESWNSSSPAFANTTNQSITVNPASFVNPTPVTTGNVTAPVTAPGTPGTFSQLVAPVVP
;
A
#
# COMPACT_ATOMS: atom_id res chain seq x y z
N MET A 1 55.11 101.29 -20.59
CA MET A 1 54.86 100.24 -21.60
C MET A 1 54.83 98.88 -20.90
N PRO A 2 54.08 97.88 -21.42
CA PRO A 2 52.86 97.36 -20.77
C PRO A 2 53.02 96.16 -19.80
N ARG A 3 52.00 96.01 -18.95
CA ARG A 3 51.66 94.86 -18.09
C ARG A 3 51.29 93.62 -18.94
N SER A 4 51.84 92.46 -18.61
CA SER A 4 51.27 91.16 -18.97
C SER A 4 51.60 90.12 -17.89
N SER A 5 50.61 89.78 -17.05
CA SER A 5 50.57 88.55 -16.22
C SER A 5 49.35 88.50 -15.28
N SER A 6 48.11 88.50 -15.81
CA SER A 6 46.94 88.14 -14.95
C SER A 6 45.83 87.29 -15.59
N HIS A 7 45.96 86.85 -16.86
CA HIS A 7 44.84 86.17 -17.55
C HIS A 7 44.78 84.64 -17.41
N SER A 8 45.82 83.92 -16.97
CA SER A 8 45.78 82.43 -16.88
C SER A 8 45.19 81.88 -15.57
N ARG A 9 45.13 82.66 -14.48
CA ARG A 9 44.63 82.18 -13.17
C ARG A 9 43.10 82.20 -13.00
N ARG A 10 42.38 82.95 -13.84
CA ARG A 10 40.90 83.07 -13.75
C ARG A 10 40.13 81.94 -14.45
N GLY A 11 40.71 81.30 -15.48
CA GLY A 11 40.09 80.15 -16.17
C GLY A 11 40.14 78.84 -15.39
N ALA A 12 41.28 78.54 -14.73
CA ALA A 12 41.45 77.32 -13.95
C ALA A 12 40.56 77.28 -12.69
N ALA A 13 40.39 78.40 -11.99
CA ALA A 13 39.51 78.49 -10.83
C ALA A 13 38.04 78.24 -11.20
N LEU A 14 37.58 78.74 -12.36
CA LEU A 14 36.22 78.52 -12.84
C LEU A 14 35.97 77.04 -13.19
N ILE A 15 36.94 76.38 -13.85
CA ILE A 15 36.86 74.95 -14.19
C ILE A 15 36.85 74.08 -12.92
N ILE A 16 37.68 74.40 -11.93
CA ILE A 16 37.73 73.66 -10.66
C ILE A 16 36.42 73.83 -9.88
N VAL A 17 35.89 75.06 -9.77
CA VAL A 17 34.59 75.30 -9.11
C VAL A 17 33.46 74.60 -9.84
N LEU A 18 33.43 74.64 -11.18
CA LEU A 18 32.43 73.91 -11.97
C LEU A 18 32.54 72.39 -11.76
N ALA A 19 33.75 71.84 -11.74
CA ALA A 19 33.99 70.42 -11.47
C ALA A 19 33.56 70.02 -10.06
N PHE A 20 33.80 70.86 -9.04
CA PHE A 20 33.32 70.63 -7.68
C PHE A 20 31.80 70.70 -7.56
N VAL A 21 31.14 71.63 -8.26
CA VAL A 21 29.67 71.72 -8.30
C VAL A 21 29.07 70.51 -9.01
N VAL A 22 29.66 70.05 -10.13
CA VAL A 22 29.23 68.84 -10.82
C VAL A 22 29.44 67.59 -9.95
N LEU A 23 30.56 67.49 -9.22
CA LEU A 23 30.78 66.40 -8.27
C LEU A 23 29.80 66.44 -7.09
N LEU A 24 29.53 67.61 -6.52
CA LEU A 24 28.60 67.75 -5.39
C LEU A 24 27.15 67.46 -5.79
N THR A 25 26.74 67.93 -6.98
CA THR A 25 25.41 67.61 -7.53
C THR A 25 25.31 66.13 -7.89
N GLY A 26 26.34 65.55 -8.50
CA GLY A 26 26.41 64.10 -8.76
C GLY A 26 26.31 63.27 -7.48
N LEU A 27 27.03 63.65 -6.42
CA LEU A 27 26.97 63.01 -5.11
C LEU A 27 25.57 63.14 -4.48
N SER A 28 24.96 64.32 -4.57
CA SER A 28 23.62 64.59 -4.03
C SER A 28 22.55 63.75 -4.74
N VAL A 29 22.59 63.70 -6.08
CA VAL A 29 21.67 62.87 -6.89
C VAL A 29 21.88 61.39 -6.59
N ALA A 30 23.13 60.93 -6.46
CA ALA A 30 23.43 59.55 -6.10
C ALA A 30 22.89 59.20 -4.70
N TYR A 31 23.03 60.09 -3.72
CA TYR A 31 22.50 59.91 -2.37
C TYR A 31 20.96 59.86 -2.34
N PHE A 32 20.28 60.76 -3.05
CA PHE A 32 18.81 60.75 -3.14
C PHE A 32 18.31 59.52 -3.91
N SER A 33 18.97 59.13 -5.00
CA SER A 33 18.66 57.91 -5.74
C SER A 33 18.74 56.67 -4.85
N ARG A 34 19.86 56.52 -4.12
CA ARG A 34 20.04 55.43 -3.16
C ARG A 34 18.99 55.45 -2.04
N SER A 35 18.70 56.62 -1.46
CA SER A 35 17.71 56.75 -0.39
C SER A 35 16.29 56.40 -0.85
N ILE A 36 15.93 56.75 -2.09
CA ILE A 36 14.63 56.39 -2.69
C ILE A 36 14.57 54.88 -2.94
N SER A 37 15.64 54.27 -3.47
CA SER A 37 15.72 52.82 -3.66
C SER A 37 15.64 52.06 -2.33
N ASP A 38 16.41 52.47 -1.31
CA ASP A 38 16.40 51.85 0.00
C ASP A 38 15.02 51.95 0.67
N ARG A 39 14.35 53.10 0.52
CA ARG A 39 12.96 53.27 0.97
C ARG A 39 12.00 52.36 0.22
N GLN A 40 12.10 52.24 -1.11
CA GLN A 40 11.25 51.35 -1.90
C GLN A 40 11.46 49.88 -1.52
N ILE A 41 12.71 49.47 -1.30
CA ILE A 41 13.05 48.12 -0.82
C ILE A 41 12.44 47.90 0.56
N ALA A 42 12.62 48.83 1.51
CA ALA A 42 12.05 48.72 2.84
C ALA A 42 10.52 48.64 2.84
N HIS A 43 9.84 49.46 2.02
CA HIS A 43 8.39 49.38 1.84
C HIS A 43 7.96 48.05 1.21
N SER A 44 8.70 47.55 0.23
CA SER A 44 8.44 46.24 -0.38
C SER A 44 8.59 45.11 0.64
N SER A 45 9.68 45.10 1.41
CA SER A 45 9.94 44.12 2.47
C SER A 45 8.90 44.15 3.57
N PHE A 46 8.47 45.35 4.00
CA PHE A 46 7.42 45.50 5.01
C PHE A 46 6.07 44.97 4.50
N ASN A 47 5.67 45.33 3.28
CA ASN A 47 4.44 44.84 2.68
C ASN A 47 4.46 43.32 2.45
N GLN A 48 5.62 42.76 2.10
CA GLN A 48 5.81 41.32 1.99
C GLN A 48 5.60 40.63 3.35
N SER A 49 6.23 41.13 4.41
CA SER A 49 6.05 40.59 5.77
C SER A 49 4.59 40.61 6.22
N ASN A 50 3.86 41.71 5.95
CA ASN A 50 2.43 41.80 6.30
C ASN A 50 1.59 40.81 5.49
N ALA A 51 1.87 40.64 4.20
CA ALA A 51 1.19 39.66 3.35
C ALA A 51 1.46 38.23 3.84
N ASP A 52 2.67 37.92 4.27
CA ASP A 52 3.05 36.59 4.77
C ASP A 52 2.38 36.27 6.12
N GLN A 53 2.27 37.25 7.02
CA GLN A 53 1.54 37.11 8.28
C GLN A 53 0.03 36.91 8.05
N LEU A 54 -0.55 37.68 7.11
CA LEU A 54 -1.95 37.54 6.72
C LEU A 54 -2.23 36.17 6.11
N ALA A 55 -1.35 35.70 5.21
CA ALA A 55 -1.46 34.38 4.59
C ALA A 55 -1.34 33.25 5.62
N SER A 56 -0.39 33.36 6.57
CA SER A 56 -0.24 32.38 7.65
C SER A 56 -1.48 32.28 8.54
N SER A 57 -2.08 33.44 8.86
CA SER A 57 -3.33 33.51 9.63
C SER A 57 -4.50 32.91 8.86
N ALA A 58 -4.63 33.21 7.56
CA ALA A 58 -5.65 32.63 6.70
C ALA A 58 -5.55 31.09 6.61
N VAL A 59 -4.33 30.56 6.47
CA VAL A 59 -4.09 29.11 6.45
C VAL A 59 -4.48 28.47 7.77
N ALA A 60 -4.16 29.09 8.91
CA ALA A 60 -4.53 28.57 10.23
C ALA A 60 -6.06 28.49 10.41
N ILE A 61 -6.80 29.49 9.91
CA ILE A 61 -8.27 29.49 9.93
C ILE A 61 -8.83 28.36 9.07
N ILE A 62 -8.34 28.20 7.83
CA ILE A 62 -8.79 27.14 6.91
C ILE A 62 -8.51 25.74 7.52
N ILE A 63 -7.35 25.56 8.14
CA ILE A 63 -7.02 24.30 8.85
C ILE A 63 -7.95 24.09 10.05
N GLY A 64 -8.27 25.15 10.80
CA GLY A 64 -9.22 25.09 11.90
C GLY A 64 -10.61 24.64 11.45
N ASP A 65 -11.11 25.20 10.35
CA ASP A 65 -12.41 24.82 9.78
C ASP A 65 -12.41 23.34 9.34
N LEU A 66 -11.35 22.88 8.66
CA LEU A 66 -11.22 21.46 8.28
C LEU A 66 -11.13 20.51 9.49
N ARG A 67 -10.46 20.93 10.58
CA ARG A 67 -10.42 20.15 11.82
C ARG A 67 -11.79 20.08 12.50
N GLN A 68 -12.53 21.18 12.52
CA GLN A 68 -13.88 21.21 13.08
C GLN A 68 -14.84 20.34 12.26
N GLU A 69 -14.68 20.32 10.93
CA GLU A 69 -15.43 19.44 10.06
C GLU A 69 -15.16 17.95 10.34
N ILE A 70 -13.89 17.56 10.56
CA ILE A 70 -13.56 16.19 10.98
C ILE A 70 -14.27 15.84 12.30
N ALA A 71 -14.27 16.75 13.28
CA ALA A 71 -14.97 16.54 14.55
C ALA A 71 -16.48 16.41 14.37
N ASN A 72 -17.11 17.29 13.59
CA ASN A 72 -18.54 17.28 13.30
C ASN A 72 -18.97 16.03 12.50
N GLY A 73 -18.09 15.52 11.64
CA GLY A 73 -18.33 14.34 10.79
C GLY A 73 -18.03 13.00 11.46
N SER A 74 -17.56 13.02 12.71
CA SER A 74 -17.15 11.84 13.46
C SER A 74 -18.14 11.45 14.54
N ALA A 75 -18.08 10.19 14.97
CA ALA A 75 -18.87 9.68 16.09
C ALA A 75 -18.57 10.50 17.36
N SER A 76 -19.63 10.83 18.10
CA SER A 76 -19.56 11.64 19.32
C SER A 76 -20.25 10.92 20.49
N PRO A 77 -19.61 10.86 21.69
CA PRO A 77 -18.26 11.35 21.96
C PRO A 77 -17.19 10.49 21.26
N ALA A 78 -16.14 11.13 20.78
CA ALA A 78 -15.01 10.42 20.18
C ALA A 78 -14.30 9.57 21.27
N PRO A 79 -13.99 8.29 21.01
CA PRO A 79 -13.26 7.46 21.96
C PRO A 79 -11.92 8.08 22.34
N THR A 80 -11.58 8.04 23.62
CA THR A 80 -10.31 8.51 24.16
C THR A 80 -9.54 7.37 24.81
N PHE A 81 -8.22 7.38 24.66
CA PHE A 81 -7.33 6.33 25.17
C PHE A 81 -6.13 6.94 25.89
N GLY A 82 -5.66 6.28 26.95
CA GLY A 82 -4.54 6.77 27.78
C GLY A 82 -4.99 7.54 29.03
N SER A 83 -4.04 8.14 29.74
CA SER A 83 -4.29 8.94 30.94
C SER A 83 -3.37 10.17 31.00
N GLY A 84 -3.81 11.22 31.70
CA GLY A 84 -3.02 12.44 31.88
C GLY A 84 -2.73 13.19 30.57
N ALA A 85 -1.47 13.55 30.34
CA ALA A 85 -1.04 14.31 29.15
C ALA A 85 -0.98 13.47 27.85
N THR A 86 -1.26 12.17 27.91
CA THR A 86 -1.12 11.22 26.78
C THR A 86 -2.46 10.78 26.20
N ILE A 87 -3.53 11.54 26.45
CA ILE A 87 -4.87 11.19 25.94
C ILE A 87 -4.89 11.31 24.41
N ALA A 88 -5.13 10.19 23.73
CA ALA A 88 -5.34 10.13 22.30
C ALA A 88 -6.85 10.06 22.00
N THR A 89 -7.37 11.04 21.26
CA THR A 89 -8.75 11.06 20.75
C THR A 89 -8.80 10.48 19.34
N VAL A 90 -9.70 9.52 19.09
CA VAL A 90 -9.86 8.90 17.78
C VAL A 90 -11.15 9.38 17.13
N TYR A 91 -11.02 10.16 16.06
CA TYR A 91 -12.14 10.62 15.25
C TYR A 91 -12.52 9.54 14.24
N THR A 92 -13.56 8.76 14.53
CA THR A 92 -14.11 7.75 13.62
C THR A 92 -15.27 8.35 12.81
N PRO A 93 -15.16 8.45 11.47
CA PRO A 93 -16.20 9.02 10.62
C PRO A 93 -17.54 8.28 10.77
N THR A 94 -18.66 9.01 10.88
CA THR A 94 -19.99 8.40 11.00
C THR A 94 -20.47 7.75 9.70
N THR A 95 -19.94 8.20 8.57
CA THR A 95 -20.19 7.65 7.24
C THR A 95 -18.89 7.61 6.45
N ASN A 96 -18.85 6.77 5.40
CA ASN A 96 -17.74 6.74 4.45
C ASN A 96 -17.52 8.09 3.74
N ALA A 97 -18.57 8.89 3.55
CA ALA A 97 -18.50 10.21 2.92
C ALA A 97 -17.73 11.23 3.80
N ASN A 98 -17.79 11.09 5.12
CA ASN A 98 -17.13 11.99 6.07
C ASN A 98 -15.63 11.71 6.23
N MET A 99 -15.08 10.70 5.55
CA MET A 99 -13.64 10.42 5.56
C MET A 99 -12.84 11.44 4.73
N LEU A 100 -13.48 12.16 3.82
CA LEU A 100 -12.88 13.18 2.97
C LEU A 100 -13.52 14.54 3.28
N PRO A 101 -12.78 15.65 3.13
CA PRO A 101 -13.37 16.98 3.24
C PRO A 101 -14.52 17.17 2.24
N MET A 102 -15.64 17.71 2.72
CA MET A 102 -16.80 18.06 1.92
C MET A 102 -16.42 19.10 0.87
N ARG A 103 -16.90 18.87 -0.35
CA ARG A 103 -16.60 19.74 -1.48
C ARG A 103 -17.59 20.89 -1.57
N SER A 104 -17.12 22.11 -1.79
CA SER A 104 -17.98 23.30 -1.99
C SER A 104 -17.39 24.32 -2.97
N GLY A 105 -18.26 25.14 -3.55
CA GLY A 105 -17.92 26.16 -4.52
C GLY A 105 -17.42 25.59 -5.85
N LYS A 106 -17.77 24.35 -6.19
CA LYS A 106 -17.31 23.69 -7.42
C LYS A 106 -18.31 23.86 -8.59
N PRO A 107 -17.85 23.72 -9.85
CA PRO A 107 -18.77 23.66 -10.99
C PRO A 107 -19.70 22.45 -10.91
N PRO A 108 -20.90 22.53 -11.53
CA PRO A 108 -21.82 21.39 -11.61
C PRO A 108 -21.19 20.24 -12.39
N LEU A 109 -21.65 19.01 -12.10
CA LEU A 109 -21.25 17.84 -12.88
C LEU A 109 -21.74 17.99 -14.33
N VAL A 110 -20.88 17.64 -15.29
CA VAL A 110 -21.23 17.64 -16.71
C VAL A 110 -21.27 16.18 -17.17
N GLY A 111 -22.45 15.67 -17.51
CA GLY A 111 -22.64 14.26 -17.89
C GLY A 111 -22.26 13.25 -16.78
N GLY A 112 -22.40 13.64 -15.51
CA GLY A 112 -22.01 12.82 -14.36
C GLY A 112 -20.53 12.86 -14.00
N VAL A 113 -19.70 13.58 -14.77
CA VAL A 113 -18.25 13.72 -14.52
C VAL A 113 -17.98 15.06 -13.83
N ASP A 114 -17.09 15.06 -12.85
CA ASP A 114 -16.64 16.29 -12.19
C ASP A 114 -15.64 17.03 -13.08
N PRO A 115 -15.93 18.27 -13.52
CA PRO A 115 -15.06 18.99 -14.44
C PRO A 115 -13.76 19.45 -13.79
N ILE A 116 -13.69 19.51 -12.45
CA ILE A 116 -12.47 19.88 -11.71
C ILE A 116 -12.32 18.93 -10.51
N PRO A 117 -11.88 17.68 -10.74
CA PRO A 117 -11.94 16.62 -9.74
C PRO A 117 -11.10 16.92 -8.49
N ASN A 118 -9.95 17.58 -8.67
CA ASN A 118 -9.05 17.89 -7.56
C ASN A 118 -9.50 19.09 -6.72
N LEU A 119 -10.48 19.90 -7.16
CA LEU A 119 -10.94 21.06 -6.38
C LEU A 119 -11.85 20.59 -5.25
N VAL A 120 -11.41 20.78 -4.02
CA VAL A 120 -12.18 20.46 -2.82
C VAL A 120 -13.05 21.64 -2.43
N ARG A 121 -12.45 22.79 -2.13
CA ARG A 121 -13.18 23.97 -1.64
C ARG A 121 -12.59 25.24 -2.21
N ARG A 122 -13.40 26.29 -2.35
CA ARG A 122 -12.91 27.66 -2.53
C ARG A 122 -13.62 28.61 -1.59
N SER A 123 -13.06 29.79 -1.39
CA SER A 123 -13.82 30.91 -0.83
C SER A 123 -14.94 31.31 -1.80
N VAL A 124 -16.18 31.24 -1.33
CA VAL A 124 -17.38 31.60 -2.11
C VAL A 124 -18.41 32.26 -1.21
N ALA A 125 -19.00 33.36 -1.69
CA ALA A 125 -20.06 34.04 -0.94
C ALA A 125 -21.31 33.15 -0.80
N ASN A 126 -22.01 33.25 0.34
CA ASN A 126 -23.21 32.46 0.64
C ASN A 126 -22.99 30.95 0.44
N ASP A 127 -21.89 30.43 0.99
CA ASP A 127 -21.51 29.03 0.86
C ASP A 127 -22.57 28.11 1.49
N GLY A 128 -23.31 27.39 0.65
CA GLY A 128 -24.38 26.47 1.03
C GLY A 128 -23.92 25.07 1.40
N ILE A 129 -22.65 24.89 1.78
CA ILE A 129 -22.13 23.60 2.24
C ILE A 129 -22.92 23.08 3.45
N THR A 130 -23.31 21.81 3.42
CA THR A 130 -24.03 21.16 4.52
C THR A 130 -23.07 20.64 5.58
N VAL A 131 -23.58 20.41 6.80
CA VAL A 131 -22.87 19.70 7.88
C VAL A 131 -22.43 18.31 7.38
N PRO A 132 -21.22 17.82 7.72
CA PRO A 132 -20.25 18.38 8.67
C PRO A 132 -19.41 19.57 8.18
N GLY A 133 -19.48 19.93 6.90
CA GLY A 133 -18.71 21.02 6.32
C GLY A 133 -19.00 22.38 6.94
N LEU A 134 -17.98 23.23 7.02
CA LEU A 134 -18.11 24.62 7.47
C LEU A 134 -18.16 25.58 6.28
N PRO A 135 -19.13 26.50 6.24
CA PRO A 135 -19.28 27.47 5.16
C PRO A 135 -18.13 28.47 5.13
N SER A 136 -17.72 28.85 3.93
CA SER A 136 -16.72 29.90 3.74
C SER A 136 -17.21 31.25 4.29
N ARG A 137 -16.26 32.05 4.81
CA ARG A 137 -16.51 33.42 5.31
C ARG A 137 -16.33 34.48 4.21
N ALA A 138 -16.45 34.11 2.94
CA ALA A 138 -16.22 35.01 1.81
C ALA A 138 -17.40 35.95 1.56
N ILE A 139 -17.11 37.14 1.06
CA ILE A 139 -18.11 38.10 0.62
C ILE A 139 -18.22 38.09 -0.91
N GLY A 140 -19.31 38.62 -1.48
CA GLY A 140 -19.59 38.61 -2.92
C GLY A 140 -18.70 39.54 -3.77
N VAL A 141 -17.39 39.56 -3.50
CA VAL A 141 -16.37 40.32 -4.23
C VAL A 141 -15.37 39.31 -4.80
N ASN A 142 -15.39 39.14 -6.11
CA ASN A 142 -14.61 38.09 -6.79
C ASN A 142 -13.15 38.50 -7.01
N SER A 143 -12.21 37.56 -6.82
CA SER A 143 -10.77 37.82 -6.97
C SER A 143 -10.31 38.15 -8.39
N THR A 144 -11.07 37.73 -9.41
CA THR A 144 -10.74 37.90 -10.82
C THR A 144 -11.46 39.10 -11.43
N THR A 145 -12.78 39.20 -11.22
CA THR A 145 -13.63 40.21 -11.88
C THR A 145 -13.77 41.51 -11.11
N ASN A 146 -13.50 41.51 -9.79
CA ASN A 146 -13.52 42.72 -8.97
C ASN A 146 -12.08 43.13 -8.59
N PRO A 147 -11.42 44.01 -9.37
CA PRO A 147 -10.06 44.44 -9.07
C PRO A 147 -9.98 45.14 -7.70
N SER A 148 -8.81 45.05 -7.09
CA SER A 148 -8.42 45.87 -5.94
C SER A 148 -8.53 47.36 -6.26
N ALA A 149 -8.52 48.21 -5.23
CA ALA A 149 -8.47 49.68 -5.41
C ALA A 149 -7.26 50.17 -6.24
N ASN A 150 -6.18 49.38 -6.31
CA ASN A 150 -5.02 49.64 -7.16
C ASN A 150 -5.12 49.00 -8.58
N GLY A 151 -6.31 48.56 -8.99
CA GLY A 151 -6.58 47.94 -10.30
C GLY A 151 -6.14 46.49 -10.45
N ARG A 152 -5.52 45.86 -9.43
CA ARG A 152 -5.00 44.49 -9.54
C ARG A 152 -6.06 43.43 -9.24
N SER A 153 -6.13 42.39 -10.06
CA SER A 153 -6.91 41.16 -9.83
C SER A 153 -6.03 39.92 -9.98
N VAL A 154 -6.55 38.76 -9.57
CA VAL A 154 -5.91 37.46 -9.78
C VAL A 154 -6.48 36.85 -11.06
N THR A 155 -5.64 36.62 -12.06
CA THR A 155 -6.10 36.03 -13.33
C THR A 155 -6.44 34.54 -13.17
N LYS A 156 -7.32 34.03 -14.04
CA LYS A 156 -7.67 32.60 -14.10
C LYS A 156 -6.43 31.72 -14.32
N ALA A 157 -5.56 32.13 -15.23
CA ALA A 157 -4.26 31.50 -15.48
C ALA A 157 -3.38 31.46 -14.22
N ARG A 158 -3.38 32.53 -13.40
CA ARG A 158 -2.64 32.56 -12.14
C ARG A 158 -3.21 31.58 -11.12
N TRP A 159 -4.53 31.43 -11.05
CA TRP A 159 -5.17 30.41 -10.21
C TRP A 159 -4.76 28.99 -10.61
N ASN A 160 -4.55 28.71 -11.90
CA ASN A 160 -4.12 27.39 -12.36
C ASN A 160 -2.61 27.24 -12.62
N LYS A 161 -1.77 28.10 -12.04
CA LYS A 161 -0.30 27.99 -12.20
C LYS A 161 0.28 26.65 -11.69
N HIS A 162 -0.47 25.95 -10.84
CA HIS A 162 -0.12 24.64 -10.32
C HIS A 162 -0.62 23.47 -11.19
N TYR A 163 -1.40 23.69 -12.25
CA TYR A 163 -1.93 22.63 -13.15
C TYR A 163 -2.79 21.55 -12.46
N LEU A 164 -3.49 21.87 -11.36
CA LEU A 164 -4.46 20.92 -10.75
C LEU A 164 -5.89 21.16 -11.28
N ILE A 165 -6.10 22.25 -12.02
CA ILE A 165 -7.34 22.46 -12.79
C ILE A 165 -7.05 22.02 -14.22
N PRO A 166 -7.94 21.21 -14.83
CA PRO A 166 -7.84 20.88 -16.25
C PRO A 166 -7.64 22.13 -17.11
N LYS A 167 -6.77 22.01 -18.09
CA LYS A 167 -6.46 23.08 -19.02
C LYS A 167 -7.53 23.23 -20.11
N ALA A 168 -7.66 24.43 -20.66
CA ALA A 168 -8.49 24.66 -21.84
C ALA A 168 -7.92 23.95 -23.08
N ASN A 169 -6.61 24.05 -23.30
CA ASN A 169 -5.92 23.42 -24.41
C ASN A 169 -4.89 22.40 -23.89
N ALA A 170 -5.13 21.11 -24.14
CA ALA A 170 -4.23 20.05 -23.67
C ALA A 170 -2.93 19.93 -24.49
N SER A 171 -2.82 20.63 -25.62
CA SER A 171 -1.69 20.52 -26.55
C SER A 171 -0.58 21.56 -26.34
N ASP A 172 -0.77 22.50 -25.43
CA ASP A 172 0.23 23.55 -25.14
C ASP A 172 0.71 23.49 -23.68
N ASP A 173 1.44 24.52 -23.26
CA ASP A 173 1.91 24.71 -21.88
C ASP A 173 1.21 25.85 -21.13
N SER A 174 0.17 26.46 -21.73
CA SER A 174 -0.61 27.51 -21.08
C SER A 174 -1.22 27.01 -19.77
N THR A 175 -1.39 27.92 -18.82
CA THR A 175 -2.10 27.67 -17.57
C THR A 175 -3.58 28.05 -17.66
N ASP A 176 -4.09 28.41 -18.82
CA ASP A 176 -5.51 28.76 -18.97
C ASP A 176 -6.39 27.56 -18.59
N PRO A 177 -7.22 27.69 -17.55
CA PRO A 177 -8.09 26.60 -17.11
C PRO A 177 -9.23 26.41 -18.11
N ARG A 178 -9.82 25.22 -18.10
CA ARG A 178 -11.00 24.90 -18.92
C ARG A 178 -12.16 25.84 -18.59
N ALA A 179 -13.05 26.08 -19.56
CA ALA A 179 -14.10 27.10 -19.48
C ALA A 179 -15.04 26.92 -18.28
N GLU A 180 -15.23 25.70 -17.78
CA GLU A 180 -16.04 25.40 -16.60
C GLU A 180 -15.52 26.10 -15.33
N PHE A 181 -14.28 26.57 -15.29
CA PHE A 181 -13.74 27.34 -14.17
C PHE A 181 -14.08 28.85 -14.22
N ASP A 182 -14.62 29.35 -15.33
CA ASP A 182 -14.76 30.79 -15.57
C ASP A 182 -15.63 31.52 -14.53
N GLY A 183 -16.72 30.90 -14.11
CA GLY A 183 -17.60 31.41 -13.05
C GLY A 183 -17.20 30.98 -11.63
N PHE A 184 -16.08 30.25 -11.49
CA PHE A 184 -15.74 29.53 -10.25
C PHE A 184 -14.41 29.99 -9.63
N THR A 185 -13.93 31.18 -9.99
CA THR A 185 -12.74 31.76 -9.33
C THR A 185 -13.05 32.21 -7.90
N PRO A 186 -12.13 32.07 -6.93
CA PRO A 186 -12.39 32.40 -5.52
C PRO A 186 -12.84 33.84 -5.24
N ASP A 187 -13.70 34.01 -4.23
CA ASP A 187 -14.13 35.31 -3.70
C ASP A 187 -13.26 35.76 -2.52
N TRP A 188 -13.24 37.06 -2.23
CA TRP A 188 -12.44 37.62 -1.12
C TRP A 188 -13.09 37.35 0.24
N VAL A 189 -12.27 36.88 1.18
CA VAL A 189 -12.53 36.90 2.62
C VAL A 189 -11.82 38.12 3.19
N MET A 190 -12.54 38.88 4.00
CA MET A 190 -12.02 40.09 4.63
C MET A 190 -11.51 39.78 6.03
N MET A 191 -10.37 40.37 6.39
CA MET A 191 -9.74 40.23 7.70
C MET A 191 -9.78 41.57 8.41
N THR A 192 -10.19 41.55 9.67
CA THR A 192 -10.39 42.72 10.53
C THR A 192 -9.52 42.61 11.77
N ALA A 193 -9.07 43.73 12.32
CA ALA A 193 -8.21 43.72 13.50
C ALA A 193 -8.95 43.21 14.74
N GLU A 194 -10.26 43.44 14.79
CA GLU A 194 -11.10 43.21 15.96
C GLU A 194 -11.70 41.80 16.00
N GLN A 195 -12.03 41.24 14.83
CA GLN A 195 -12.82 39.99 14.73
C GLN A 195 -12.15 38.90 13.87
N GLY A 196 -10.98 39.17 13.29
CA GLY A 196 -10.32 38.22 12.38
C GLY A 196 -11.08 38.09 11.05
N ALA A 197 -11.20 36.86 10.53
CA ALA A 197 -11.92 36.59 9.28
C ALA A 197 -13.42 36.72 9.49
N THR A 198 -14.04 37.71 8.87
CA THR A 198 -15.46 38.00 9.06
C THR A 198 -16.18 38.27 7.75
N LEU A 199 -17.48 37.95 7.76
CA LEU A 199 -18.41 38.37 6.73
C LEU A 199 -18.69 39.85 6.92
N LEU A 200 -18.11 40.70 6.08
CA LEU A 200 -18.40 42.13 6.05
C LEU A 200 -19.62 42.40 5.17
N SER A 201 -20.79 42.59 5.76
CA SER A 201 -21.98 43.07 5.06
C SER A 201 -22.10 44.58 5.20
N THR A 202 -21.67 45.37 4.19
CA THR A 202 -21.63 46.85 4.24
C THR A 202 -20.88 47.35 5.51
N PRO A 203 -20.85 48.62 5.98
CA PRO A 203 -19.90 48.97 7.05
C PRO A 203 -20.24 48.20 8.34
N SER A 204 -19.47 47.14 8.56
CA SER A 204 -19.61 46.26 9.71
C SER A 204 -19.21 47.04 10.96
N ARG A 205 -19.87 46.74 12.08
CA ARG A 205 -19.55 47.32 13.38
C ARG A 205 -19.21 46.21 14.36
N ASP A 206 -18.27 46.45 15.26
CA ASP A 206 -17.88 45.47 16.28
C ASP A 206 -19.00 45.31 17.34
N ALA A 207 -18.81 44.42 18.31
CA ALA A 207 -19.78 44.23 19.41
C ALA A 207 -20.00 45.51 20.26
N ASN A 208 -19.10 46.49 20.14
CA ASN A 208 -19.14 47.79 20.80
C ASN A 208 -19.59 48.92 19.85
N ASN A 209 -20.12 48.59 18.68
CA ASN A 209 -20.64 49.49 17.66
C ASN A 209 -19.59 50.39 16.95
N ASN A 210 -18.30 50.06 16.99
CA ASN A 210 -17.25 50.77 16.25
C ASN A 210 -17.17 50.30 14.79
N PRO A 211 -16.88 51.19 13.81
CA PRO A 211 -16.68 50.78 12.41
C PRO A 211 -15.50 49.80 12.29
N VAL A 212 -15.79 48.61 11.77
CA VAL A 212 -14.80 47.56 11.52
C VAL A 212 -14.20 47.79 10.14
N THR A 213 -12.90 48.08 10.10
CA THR A 213 -12.18 48.33 8.85
C THR A 213 -11.36 47.10 8.47
N PRO A 214 -11.44 46.60 7.21
CA PRO A 214 -10.59 45.51 6.78
C PRO A 214 -9.12 45.92 6.82
N VAL A 215 -8.31 45.16 7.55
CA VAL A 215 -6.84 45.30 7.59
C VAL A 215 -6.14 44.48 6.51
N GLY A 216 -6.86 43.51 5.92
CA GLY A 216 -6.37 42.66 4.86
C GLY A 216 -7.47 41.84 4.22
N ARG A 217 -7.13 41.13 3.14
CA ARG A 217 -8.04 40.19 2.49
C ARG A 217 -7.27 39.02 1.90
N TYR A 218 -7.92 37.87 1.84
CA TYR A 218 -7.38 36.68 1.21
C TYR A 218 -8.47 35.95 0.43
N ALA A 219 -8.08 35.18 -0.57
CA ALA A 219 -8.97 34.28 -1.30
C ALA A 219 -8.25 32.95 -1.41
N TYR A 220 -8.98 31.84 -1.42
CA TYR A 220 -8.37 30.52 -1.36
C TYR A 220 -9.09 29.51 -2.24
N ALA A 221 -8.32 28.51 -2.68
CA ALA A 221 -8.80 27.26 -3.24
C ALA A 221 -7.99 26.13 -2.59
N VAL A 222 -8.69 25.10 -2.14
CA VAL A 222 -8.13 23.89 -1.54
C VAL A 222 -8.27 22.79 -2.57
N TYR A 223 -7.15 22.12 -2.85
CA TYR A 223 -7.09 21.00 -3.78
C TYR A 223 -6.73 19.72 -3.04
N ASP A 224 -7.27 18.59 -3.49
CA ASP A 224 -6.88 17.27 -3.04
C ASP A 224 -5.65 16.80 -3.83
N GLU A 225 -4.52 16.69 -3.13
CA GLU A 225 -3.30 16.08 -3.67
C GLU A 225 -3.06 14.67 -3.10
N GLY A 226 -3.87 14.20 -2.14
CA GLY A 226 -3.67 12.94 -1.43
C GLY A 226 -3.93 11.71 -2.29
N ALA A 227 -4.80 11.82 -3.29
CA ALA A 227 -5.12 10.75 -4.25
C ALA A 227 -4.25 10.78 -5.52
N LEU A 228 -3.29 11.70 -5.62
CA LEU A 228 -2.41 11.84 -6.79
C LEU A 228 -1.21 10.91 -6.69
N LEU A 229 -0.63 10.55 -7.84
CA LEU A 229 0.59 9.73 -7.86
C LEU A 229 1.80 10.56 -7.42
N ASP A 230 2.51 10.09 -6.39
CA ASP A 230 3.76 10.71 -5.98
C ASP A 230 4.87 10.40 -7.00
N ILE A 231 5.26 11.40 -7.77
CA ILE A 231 6.24 11.27 -8.86
C ILE A 231 7.67 11.02 -8.33
N ASN A 232 7.92 11.26 -7.04
CA ASN A 232 9.17 10.84 -6.39
C ASN A 232 9.29 9.32 -6.23
N VAL A 233 8.24 8.57 -6.53
CA VAL A 233 8.27 7.10 -6.50
C VAL A 233 7.69 6.53 -7.78
N ALA A 234 6.63 7.13 -8.33
CA ALA A 234 5.87 6.57 -9.42
C ALA A 234 6.67 6.32 -10.71
N GLY A 235 6.28 5.26 -11.44
CA GLY A 235 6.85 4.89 -12.73
C GLY A 235 7.99 3.87 -12.63
N TYR A 236 8.05 2.98 -13.62
CA TYR A 236 9.12 1.99 -13.79
C TYR A 236 9.72 2.10 -15.19
N PRO A 237 11.02 1.78 -15.38
CA PRO A 237 11.69 1.90 -16.66
C PRO A 237 11.37 0.72 -17.59
N ASN A 238 11.55 0.90 -18.90
CA ASN A 238 11.26 -0.11 -19.94
C ASN A 238 11.92 -1.47 -19.71
N GLY A 239 13.17 -1.49 -19.22
CA GLY A 239 13.92 -2.73 -18.98
C GLY A 239 13.38 -3.62 -17.84
N THR A 240 12.31 -3.21 -17.15
CA THR A 240 11.69 -3.99 -16.07
C THR A 240 10.86 -5.14 -16.64
N THR A 241 11.08 -6.37 -16.16
CA THR A 241 10.32 -7.54 -16.64
C THR A 241 8.88 -7.55 -16.14
N THR A 242 8.01 -8.32 -16.78
CA THR A 242 6.60 -8.51 -16.34
C THR A 242 6.50 -9.11 -14.94
N THR A 243 7.43 -10.00 -14.55
CA THR A 243 7.50 -10.54 -13.18
C THR A 243 7.91 -9.47 -12.17
N GLN A 244 8.80 -8.55 -12.54
CA GLN A 244 9.25 -7.46 -11.68
C GLN A 244 8.15 -6.39 -11.51
N ALA A 245 7.57 -5.91 -12.61
CA ALA A 245 6.48 -4.93 -12.60
C ALA A 245 5.14 -5.52 -12.15
N GLY A 246 4.97 -6.84 -12.24
CA GLY A 246 3.78 -7.58 -11.78
C GLY A 246 3.62 -7.62 -10.27
N ARG A 247 4.64 -7.18 -9.50
CA ARG A 247 4.54 -6.98 -8.05
C ARG A 247 3.68 -5.74 -7.74
N LYS A 248 2.36 -5.92 -7.83
CA LYS A 248 1.37 -4.89 -7.50
C LYS A 248 1.45 -4.53 -6.02
N GLY A 249 1.29 -3.25 -5.70
CA GLY A 249 1.23 -2.75 -4.32
C GLY A 249 2.16 -1.57 -4.02
N SER A 250 3.20 -1.34 -4.82
CA SER A 250 4.05 -0.14 -4.73
C SER A 250 3.74 0.84 -5.85
N VAL A 251 3.67 2.13 -5.50
CA VAL A 251 3.57 3.23 -6.48
C VAL A 251 4.77 3.22 -7.43
N ALA A 252 5.91 2.66 -7.03
CA ALA A 252 7.11 2.52 -7.85
C ALA A 252 6.93 1.69 -9.13
N PHE A 253 5.88 0.87 -9.20
CA PHE A 253 5.51 0.10 -10.39
C PHE A 253 4.20 0.61 -11.04
N ALA A 254 3.77 1.83 -10.71
CA ALA A 254 2.63 2.46 -11.37
C ALA A 254 2.94 2.69 -12.87
N ASN A 255 2.03 2.25 -13.75
CA ASN A 255 2.15 2.50 -15.17
C ASN A 255 1.72 3.94 -15.49
N LEU A 256 2.69 4.84 -15.72
CA LEU A 256 2.42 6.25 -16.03
C LEU A 256 1.89 6.47 -17.47
N GLU A 257 1.97 5.47 -18.34
CA GLU A 257 1.33 5.52 -19.66
C GLU A 257 -0.20 5.36 -19.57
N ALA A 258 -0.70 4.78 -18.48
CA ALA A 258 -2.13 4.57 -18.25
C ALA A 258 -2.85 5.82 -17.68
N LEU A 259 -2.13 6.93 -17.46
CA LEU A 259 -2.76 8.18 -17.04
C LEU A 259 -3.68 8.72 -18.15
N PRO A 260 -4.80 9.39 -17.80
CA PRO A 260 -5.67 10.04 -18.79
C PRO A 260 -4.91 11.04 -19.68
N SER A 261 -3.91 11.71 -19.10
CA SER A 261 -2.86 12.41 -19.84
C SER A 261 -1.56 11.62 -19.68
N SER A 262 -1.28 10.72 -20.61
CA SER A 262 -0.19 9.76 -20.53
C SER A 262 1.19 10.43 -20.54
N ILE A 263 2.13 9.82 -19.82
CA ILE A 263 3.57 10.12 -19.95
C ILE A 263 4.18 9.02 -20.82
N PRO A 264 4.41 9.25 -22.12
CA PRO A 264 4.84 8.20 -23.04
C PRO A 264 6.25 7.67 -22.73
N ASN A 265 6.39 6.35 -22.82
CA ASN A 265 7.67 5.66 -22.76
C ASN A 265 7.77 4.56 -23.83
N SER A 266 6.98 4.68 -24.91
CA SER A 266 6.99 3.76 -26.05
C SER A 266 7.79 4.27 -27.25
N SER A 267 8.19 5.55 -27.23
CA SER A 267 8.99 6.18 -28.28
C SER A 267 9.86 7.31 -27.72
N SER A 268 10.84 7.74 -28.52
CA SER A 268 11.70 8.89 -28.17
C SER A 268 10.85 10.12 -27.84
N PRO A 269 11.08 10.81 -26.71
CA PRO A 269 12.31 10.78 -25.90
C PRO A 269 12.29 9.86 -24.67
N TRP A 270 11.36 8.90 -24.56
CA TRP A 270 11.28 7.91 -23.47
C TRP A 270 11.17 8.58 -22.09
N GLN A 271 10.05 9.26 -21.86
CA GLN A 271 9.94 10.25 -20.79
C GLN A 271 9.92 9.63 -19.40
N ILE A 272 9.37 8.41 -19.25
CA ILE A 272 9.43 7.67 -17.98
C ILE A 272 10.86 7.21 -17.70
N ASP A 273 11.58 6.70 -18.70
CA ASP A 273 12.99 6.28 -18.52
C ASP A 273 13.87 7.47 -18.09
N LYS A 274 13.65 8.67 -18.66
CA LYS A 274 14.34 9.89 -18.23
C LYS A 274 13.99 10.29 -16.80
N LEU A 275 12.72 10.20 -16.41
CA LEU A 275 12.26 10.50 -15.06
C LEU A 275 12.86 9.54 -14.02
N VAL A 276 12.71 8.23 -14.26
CA VAL A 276 13.20 7.18 -13.36
C VAL A 276 14.72 7.24 -13.25
N GLY A 277 15.43 7.38 -14.37
CA GLY A 277 16.89 7.48 -14.36
C GLY A 277 17.41 8.70 -13.62
N TRP A 278 16.78 9.88 -13.80
CA TRP A 278 17.21 11.09 -13.11
C TRP A 278 17.02 10.96 -11.59
N ARG A 279 15.89 10.38 -11.17
CA ARG A 279 15.52 10.22 -9.77
C ARG A 279 16.38 9.19 -9.05
N ASN A 280 16.62 8.06 -9.71
CA ASN A 280 17.33 6.91 -9.13
C ASN A 280 18.76 6.81 -9.72
N TYR A 281 19.39 7.96 -9.99
CA TYR A 281 20.67 8.03 -10.70
C TYR A 281 21.76 7.22 -9.99
N GLY A 282 21.94 7.42 -8.68
CA GLY A 282 22.92 6.69 -7.88
C GLY A 282 22.59 5.20 -7.79
N ALA A 283 21.31 4.85 -7.65
CA ALA A 283 20.89 3.45 -7.52
C ALA A 283 20.98 2.66 -8.84
N THR A 284 20.71 3.28 -9.98
CA THR A 284 20.67 2.62 -11.30
C THR A 284 21.99 2.62 -12.04
N GLN A 285 22.98 3.41 -11.57
CA GLN A 285 24.33 3.48 -12.14
C GLN A 285 24.34 3.69 -13.67
N PRO A 286 23.68 4.74 -14.20
CA PRO A 286 23.69 5.04 -15.62
C PRO A 286 25.09 5.49 -16.06
N ASN A 287 25.39 5.33 -17.35
CA ASN A 287 26.70 5.64 -17.93
C ASN A 287 26.79 7.02 -18.62
N ASN A 288 25.71 7.79 -18.62
CA ASN A 288 25.62 9.15 -19.17
C ASN A 288 24.87 10.09 -18.20
N ASP A 289 24.79 11.38 -18.54
CA ASP A 289 24.26 12.40 -17.66
C ASP A 289 22.87 12.89 -18.09
N PHE A 290 21.98 13.15 -17.12
CA PHE A 290 20.76 13.90 -17.41
C PHE A 290 21.11 15.40 -17.54
N PRO A 291 20.60 16.14 -18.55
CA PRO A 291 19.47 15.83 -19.44
C PRO A 291 19.84 15.38 -20.88
N ASP A 292 20.93 14.65 -21.08
CA ASP A 292 21.41 14.26 -22.40
C ASP A 292 20.31 13.57 -23.25
N ALA A 293 20.40 13.75 -24.58
CA ALA A 293 19.38 13.28 -25.51
C ALA A 293 19.20 11.75 -25.45
N ASP A 294 20.30 11.03 -25.24
CA ASP A 294 20.42 9.58 -25.14
C ASP A 294 20.32 9.05 -23.69
N PHE A 295 20.02 9.89 -22.69
CA PHE A 295 19.94 9.48 -21.28
C PHE A 295 19.05 8.25 -21.03
N ALA A 296 17.93 8.13 -21.76
CA ALA A 296 17.03 6.99 -21.64
C ALA A 296 17.60 5.66 -22.18
N ALA A 297 18.67 5.68 -22.98
CA ALA A 297 19.27 4.48 -23.56
C ALA A 297 19.77 3.48 -22.50
N ASN A 298 20.14 3.96 -21.30
CA ASN A 298 20.56 3.11 -20.17
C ASN A 298 19.55 2.01 -19.83
N PHE A 299 18.26 2.31 -19.94
CA PHE A 299 17.18 1.39 -19.59
C PHE A 299 16.69 0.54 -20.77
N ARG A 300 17.27 0.76 -21.96
CA ARG A 300 16.88 0.13 -23.23
C ARG A 300 17.95 -0.81 -23.78
N ALA A 301 19.22 -0.42 -23.67
CA ALA A 301 20.36 -1.16 -24.24
C ALA A 301 20.79 -2.38 -23.40
N GLY A 302 20.30 -2.51 -22.17
CA GLY A 302 20.49 -3.67 -21.30
C GLY A 302 19.60 -3.60 -20.05
N SER A 303 19.31 -4.76 -19.44
CA SER A 303 18.46 -4.83 -18.24
C SER A 303 19.19 -4.47 -16.94
N GLY A 304 20.48 -4.14 -16.98
CA GLY A 304 21.31 -3.84 -15.80
C GLY A 304 20.71 -2.71 -14.94
N PRO A 305 20.66 -1.46 -15.45
CA PRO A 305 20.08 -0.34 -14.71
C PRO A 305 18.63 -0.54 -14.27
N ALA A 306 17.81 -1.24 -15.08
CA ALA A 306 16.43 -1.57 -14.72
C ALA A 306 16.34 -2.64 -13.61
N SER A 307 17.25 -3.61 -13.60
CA SER A 307 17.38 -4.61 -12.54
C SER A 307 17.84 -3.98 -11.23
N GLU A 308 18.81 -3.04 -11.29
CA GLU A 308 19.24 -2.27 -10.12
C GLU A 308 18.15 -1.34 -9.60
N TYR A 309 17.36 -0.72 -10.49
CA TYR A 309 16.14 0.00 -10.10
C TYR A 309 15.19 -0.90 -9.31
N TRP A 310 14.87 -2.07 -9.84
CA TRP A 310 13.98 -3.02 -9.18
C TRP A 310 14.53 -3.46 -7.81
N LYS A 311 15.83 -3.76 -7.70
CA LYS A 311 16.48 -4.10 -6.42
C LYS A 311 16.42 -2.95 -5.42
N SER A 312 16.62 -1.71 -5.86
CA SER A 312 16.54 -0.51 -5.02
C SER A 312 15.13 -0.33 -4.46
N VAL A 313 14.10 -0.49 -5.30
CA VAL A 313 12.69 -0.35 -4.91
C VAL A 313 12.27 -1.47 -3.95
N THR A 314 12.58 -2.73 -4.25
CA THR A 314 12.14 -3.87 -3.42
C THR A 314 12.84 -3.93 -2.07
N ASN A 315 14.04 -3.37 -1.96
CA ASN A 315 14.83 -3.34 -0.72
C ASN A 315 14.82 -1.97 -0.04
N ASN A 316 13.97 -1.05 -0.47
CA ASN A 316 13.83 0.26 0.15
C ASN A 316 13.36 0.10 1.62
N ARG A 317 14.11 0.68 2.56
CA ARG A 317 13.80 0.64 4.00
C ARG A 317 13.27 1.97 4.55
N SER A 318 13.35 3.05 3.78
CA SER A 318 12.90 4.38 4.19
C SER A 318 11.42 4.62 3.85
N GLY A 319 10.74 3.66 3.22
CA GLY A 319 9.38 3.85 2.72
C GLY A 319 9.29 4.96 1.66
N PHE A 320 10.38 5.17 0.93
CA PHE A 320 10.57 6.29 -0.02
C PHE A 320 10.46 7.69 0.60
N LEU A 321 10.60 7.83 1.92
CA LEU A 321 10.59 9.13 2.62
C LEU A 321 11.90 9.91 2.46
N SER A 322 12.96 9.27 1.95
CA SER A 322 14.26 9.87 1.67
C SER A 322 14.88 9.25 0.42
N VAL A 323 15.76 10.00 -0.24
CA VAL A 323 16.61 9.47 -1.30
C VAL A 323 17.53 8.37 -0.75
N SER A 324 17.93 7.41 -1.59
CA SER A 324 18.90 6.40 -1.19
C SER A 324 20.29 7.04 -1.04
N GLY A 325 21.16 6.42 -0.23
CA GLY A 325 22.57 6.83 -0.13
C GLY A 325 23.45 6.31 -1.27
N ALA A 326 22.87 5.75 -2.34
CA ALA A 326 23.63 5.24 -3.46
C ALA A 326 24.31 6.38 -4.24
N VAL A 327 25.56 6.15 -4.63
CA VAL A 327 26.40 7.11 -5.36
C VAL A 327 26.87 6.46 -6.65
N ALA A 328 26.62 7.11 -7.78
CA ALA A 328 27.11 6.69 -9.09
C ALA A 328 28.62 6.93 -9.22
N ALA A 329 29.26 6.28 -10.18
CA ALA A 329 30.70 6.41 -10.42
C ALA A 329 31.18 7.86 -10.65
N ASN A 330 30.32 8.74 -11.16
CA ASN A 330 30.59 10.16 -11.34
C ASN A 330 30.28 11.04 -10.09
N GLY A 331 30.00 10.42 -8.94
CA GLY A 331 29.73 11.11 -7.68
C GLY A 331 28.29 11.62 -7.51
N ARG A 332 27.39 11.41 -8.49
CA ARG A 332 25.99 11.83 -8.39
C ARG A 332 25.17 10.84 -7.57
N THR A 333 24.18 11.35 -6.83
CA THR A 333 23.28 10.55 -6.00
C THR A 333 21.87 10.50 -6.58
N ASP A 334 21.00 9.70 -5.96
CA ASP A 334 19.56 9.79 -6.16
C ASP A 334 19.02 11.17 -5.80
N GLN A 335 17.90 11.56 -6.42
CA GLN A 335 17.29 12.88 -6.37
C GLN A 335 15.79 12.78 -6.10
N MET A 336 15.20 13.83 -5.52
CA MET A 336 13.75 13.95 -5.32
C MET A 336 13.28 15.39 -5.53
N PHE A 337 12.03 15.56 -5.96
CA PHE A 337 11.33 16.83 -5.99
C PHE A 337 10.87 17.20 -4.58
N LEU A 338 11.33 18.35 -4.08
CA LEU A 338 10.89 18.89 -2.79
C LEU A 338 9.65 19.77 -2.93
N THR A 339 9.44 20.34 -4.12
CA THR A 339 8.30 21.22 -4.39
C THR A 339 7.68 20.94 -5.75
N ARG A 340 6.38 21.19 -5.87
CA ARG A 340 5.66 21.15 -7.14
C ARG A 340 6.26 22.10 -8.19
N GLN A 341 6.87 23.21 -7.77
CA GLN A 341 7.55 24.14 -8.69
C GLN A 341 8.75 23.48 -9.37
N GLN A 342 9.52 22.66 -8.65
CA GLN A 342 10.61 21.87 -9.23
C GLN A 342 10.08 20.82 -10.22
N LEU A 343 8.98 20.15 -9.90
CA LEU A 343 8.33 19.21 -10.83
C LEU A 343 7.90 19.93 -12.12
N ILE A 344 7.27 21.09 -12.03
CA ILE A 344 6.88 21.90 -13.20
C ILE A 344 8.10 22.31 -14.02
N ALA A 345 9.21 22.69 -13.36
CA ALA A 345 10.46 23.01 -14.05
C ALA A 345 11.07 21.79 -14.74
N PHE A 346 11.14 20.63 -14.07
CA PHE A 346 11.65 19.39 -14.63
C PHE A 346 10.83 18.91 -15.83
N ARG A 347 9.51 19.03 -15.75
CA ARG A 347 8.59 18.73 -16.85
C ARG A 347 8.91 19.55 -18.10
N LYS A 348 9.34 20.81 -17.96
CA LYS A 348 9.76 21.63 -19.14
C LYS A 348 11.02 21.07 -19.81
N THR A 349 11.91 20.43 -19.06
CA THR A 349 13.13 19.78 -19.59
C THR A 349 12.82 18.43 -20.25
N THR A 350 11.92 17.63 -19.69
CA THR A 350 11.56 16.30 -20.22
C THR A 350 10.40 16.31 -21.23
N GLN A 351 9.67 17.42 -21.28
CA GLN A 351 8.60 17.73 -22.24
C GLN A 351 7.42 16.74 -22.26
N PHE A 352 7.13 16.04 -21.16
CA PHE A 352 5.88 15.27 -21.06
C PHE A 352 4.67 16.20 -20.96
N SER A 353 3.45 15.74 -21.21
CA SER A 353 2.27 16.63 -21.24
C SER A 353 2.09 17.44 -19.95
N SER A 354 1.84 18.75 -20.05
CA SER A 354 1.56 19.60 -18.88
C SER A 354 0.24 19.22 -18.20
N SER A 355 -0.69 18.62 -18.94
CA SER A 355 -1.95 18.07 -18.41
C SER A 355 -1.72 16.87 -17.48
N ALA A 356 -0.62 16.12 -17.64
CA ALA A 356 -0.28 15.02 -16.74
C ALA A 356 -0.07 15.50 -15.29
N LEU A 357 0.37 16.75 -15.10
CA LEU A 357 0.59 17.34 -13.77
C LEU A 357 -0.66 17.34 -12.91
N GLN A 358 -1.87 17.31 -13.50
CA GLN A 358 -3.12 17.18 -12.75
C GLN A 358 -3.15 15.90 -11.90
N TYR A 359 -2.47 14.84 -12.33
CA TYR A 359 -2.50 13.51 -11.70
C TYR A 359 -1.28 13.22 -10.82
N LEU A 360 -0.35 14.18 -10.71
CA LEU A 360 0.92 14.01 -10.04
C LEU A 360 1.03 14.92 -8.83
N THR A 361 1.64 14.41 -7.77
CA THR A 361 2.15 15.20 -6.64
C THR A 361 3.64 14.92 -6.45
N THR A 362 4.32 15.76 -5.67
CA THR A 362 5.70 15.54 -5.20
C THR A 362 5.72 15.01 -3.78
N PHE A 363 4.55 14.81 -3.19
CA PHE A 363 4.43 14.52 -1.78
C PHE A 363 3.13 13.76 -1.51
N SER A 364 3.21 12.44 -1.31
CA SER A 364 2.10 11.64 -0.76
C SER A 364 2.49 11.06 0.61
N ARG A 365 1.80 11.48 1.68
CA ARG A 365 1.94 10.94 3.05
C ARG A 365 0.72 10.06 3.26
N GLU A 366 0.91 8.75 3.22
CA GLU A 366 0.02 7.85 3.95
C GLU A 366 0.79 7.27 5.14
N SER A 367 0.12 7.24 6.29
CA SER A 367 0.61 6.39 7.38
C SER A 367 0.50 4.96 6.89
N ASN A 368 1.61 4.20 6.93
CA ASN A 368 1.59 2.76 6.64
C ASN A 368 0.92 1.96 7.79
N SER A 369 -0.19 2.46 8.31
CA SER A 369 -0.99 1.85 9.37
C SER A 369 -2.23 1.22 8.76
N PRO A 370 -2.66 0.05 9.24
CA PRO A 370 -3.92 -0.53 8.82
C PRO A 370 -5.11 0.31 9.34
N SER A 371 -6.12 0.49 8.50
CA SER A 371 -7.37 1.21 8.80
C SER A 371 -8.61 0.31 8.67
N PHE A 372 -8.42 -1.00 8.78
CA PHE A 372 -9.50 -1.96 8.62
C PHE A 372 -10.58 -1.79 9.71
N SER A 373 -11.83 -1.77 9.26
CA SER A 373 -13.03 -1.93 10.08
C SER A 373 -14.01 -2.78 9.27
N PRO A 374 -14.55 -3.87 9.82
CA PRO A 374 -15.41 -4.76 9.06
C PRO A 374 -16.76 -4.09 8.76
N PRO A 375 -17.20 -4.06 7.49
CA PRO A 375 -18.59 -3.71 7.17
C PRO A 375 -19.52 -4.88 7.48
N THR A 376 -20.82 -4.61 7.65
CA THR A 376 -21.85 -5.65 7.73
C THR A 376 -22.27 -6.05 6.31
N PRO A 377 -21.98 -7.29 5.85
CA PRO A 377 -22.36 -7.71 4.50
C PRO A 377 -23.88 -7.73 4.32
N PRO A 378 -24.41 -7.40 3.13
CA PRO A 378 -25.84 -7.52 2.85
C PRO A 378 -26.34 -8.95 3.12
N GLY A 379 -27.44 -9.07 3.88
CA GLY A 379 -28.03 -10.36 4.25
C GLY A 379 -27.38 -11.09 5.42
N SER A 380 -26.34 -10.51 6.05
CA SER A 380 -25.78 -11.07 7.28
C SER A 380 -26.73 -10.86 8.47
N THR A 381 -26.86 -11.88 9.32
CA THR A 381 -27.55 -11.79 10.62
C THR A 381 -26.66 -11.22 11.73
N ILE A 382 -25.36 -11.09 11.48
CA ILE A 382 -24.36 -10.56 12.42
C ILE A 382 -24.02 -9.14 11.99
N ASP A 383 -24.23 -8.17 12.89
CA ASP A 383 -23.86 -6.78 12.66
C ASP A 383 -22.37 -6.54 13.00
N TYR A 384 -21.49 -6.91 12.08
CA TYR A 384 -20.05 -6.76 12.26
C TYR A 384 -19.63 -5.30 12.46
N ALA A 385 -20.28 -4.34 11.79
CA ALA A 385 -19.97 -2.93 11.91
C ALA A 385 -20.21 -2.41 13.34
N ALA A 386 -21.31 -2.81 13.98
CA ALA A 386 -21.57 -2.49 15.38
C ALA A 386 -20.59 -3.21 16.31
N LEU A 387 -20.40 -4.52 16.11
CA LEU A 387 -19.53 -5.35 16.95
C LEU A 387 -18.07 -4.92 16.91
N ALA A 388 -17.59 -4.35 15.80
CA ALA A 388 -16.21 -3.89 15.61
C ALA A 388 -15.70 -2.92 16.68
N THR A 389 -16.62 -2.20 17.34
CA THR A 389 -16.32 -1.20 18.37
C THR A 389 -16.28 -1.78 19.79
N THR A 390 -16.76 -3.00 19.97
CA THR A 390 -16.78 -3.69 21.28
C THR A 390 -15.38 -4.10 21.73
N LEU A 391 -15.17 -4.27 23.03
CA LEU A 391 -13.84 -4.59 23.59
C LEU A 391 -13.33 -5.97 23.14
N ASN A 392 -14.20 -6.96 23.03
CA ASN A 392 -13.87 -8.38 22.76
C ASN A 392 -14.19 -8.82 21.32
N ALA A 393 -14.33 -7.87 20.39
CA ALA A 393 -14.60 -8.18 18.99
C ALA A 393 -13.50 -9.05 18.37
N VAL A 394 -13.89 -10.18 17.76
CA VAL A 394 -13.00 -11.03 16.95
C VAL A 394 -12.49 -10.27 15.72
N ASN A 395 -13.39 -9.52 15.07
CA ASN A 395 -13.08 -8.62 13.96
C ASN A 395 -13.24 -7.17 14.41
N PRO A 396 -12.20 -6.56 15.00
CA PRO A 396 -12.29 -5.21 15.52
C PRO A 396 -12.04 -4.13 14.47
N ASN A 397 -12.44 -2.90 14.76
CA ASN A 397 -11.89 -1.73 14.09
C ASN A 397 -10.44 -1.50 14.59
N PHE A 398 -9.47 -1.58 13.67
CA PHE A 398 -8.04 -1.53 14.01
C PHE A 398 -7.65 -0.18 14.62
N LEU A 399 -8.35 0.91 14.27
CA LEU A 399 -8.10 2.24 14.84
C LEU A 399 -8.49 2.33 16.32
N LEU A 400 -9.36 1.45 16.81
CA LEU A 400 -9.81 1.41 18.20
C LEU A 400 -8.99 0.45 19.06
N ARG A 401 -8.15 -0.41 18.45
CA ARG A 401 -7.26 -1.32 19.18
C ARG A 401 -5.95 -0.60 19.52
N ARG A 402 -5.74 -0.36 20.82
CA ARG A 402 -4.64 0.43 21.36
C ARG A 402 -3.78 -0.39 22.31
N VAL A 403 -2.55 0.07 22.51
CA VAL A 403 -1.68 -0.43 23.57
C VAL A 403 -2.29 -0.06 24.91
N THR A 404 -2.61 -1.06 25.73
CA THR A 404 -3.23 -0.90 27.05
C THR A 404 -2.21 -0.89 28.18
N ASP A 405 -1.11 -1.63 28.02
CA ASP A 405 0.00 -1.69 28.96
C ASP A 405 1.33 -1.87 28.22
N VAL A 406 2.43 -1.44 28.85
CA VAL A 406 3.80 -1.56 28.36
C VAL A 406 4.64 -2.22 29.47
N PRO A 407 4.47 -3.53 29.69
CA PRO A 407 5.25 -4.24 30.71
C PRO A 407 6.75 -4.12 30.42
N SER A 408 7.57 -4.17 31.47
CA SER A 408 9.02 -3.99 31.39
C SER A 408 9.66 -5.00 30.42
N GLY A 409 9.90 -4.56 29.17
CA GLY A 409 10.44 -5.39 28.10
C GLY A 409 9.65 -5.36 26.79
N TYR A 410 8.41 -4.83 26.77
CA TYR A 410 7.69 -4.68 25.51
C TYR A 410 8.40 -3.67 24.60
N LYS A 411 8.96 -4.20 23.51
CA LYS A 411 9.46 -3.43 22.36
C LYS A 411 8.64 -3.80 21.14
N ARG A 412 8.48 -2.86 20.22
CA ARG A 412 8.04 -3.16 18.86
C ARG A 412 9.15 -3.82 18.06
N PHE A 413 8.83 -4.39 16.90
CA PHE A 413 9.83 -5.07 16.07
C PHE A 413 10.96 -4.13 15.62
N ASP A 414 10.67 -2.84 15.46
CA ASP A 414 11.66 -1.80 15.14
C ASP A 414 12.54 -1.39 16.35
N GLY A 415 12.35 -2.02 17.51
CA GLY A 415 13.08 -1.73 18.74
C GLY A 415 12.52 -0.55 19.56
N THR A 416 11.50 0.14 19.06
CA THR A 416 10.88 1.27 19.78
C THR A 416 10.04 0.77 20.96
N THR A 417 9.99 1.57 22.04
CA THR A 417 9.08 1.30 23.17
C THR A 417 7.71 1.86 22.81
N PRO A 418 6.64 1.07 22.87
CA PRO A 418 5.30 1.59 22.64
C PRO A 418 4.85 2.49 23.79
N THR A 419 3.90 3.38 23.50
CA THR A 419 3.23 4.24 24.50
C THR A 419 1.78 3.80 24.71
N VAL A 420 1.29 3.82 25.95
CA VAL A 420 -0.12 3.50 26.24
C VAL A 420 -1.04 4.48 25.50
N GLY A 421 -2.05 3.96 24.81
CA GLY A 421 -3.00 4.72 23.99
C GLY A 421 -2.63 4.85 22.51
N GLU A 422 -1.39 4.53 22.12
CA GLU A 422 -1.03 4.47 20.69
C GLU A 422 -1.64 3.23 19.99
N PRO A 423 -1.74 3.20 18.64
CA PRO A 423 -2.27 2.06 17.91
C PRO A 423 -1.57 0.75 18.28
N LEU A 424 -2.32 -0.32 18.57
CA LEU A 424 -1.74 -1.64 18.82
C LEU A 424 -0.94 -2.09 17.59
N ILE A 425 -1.52 -1.89 16.41
CA ILE A 425 -0.90 -2.18 15.12
C ILE A 425 -0.46 -0.85 14.48
N LYS A 426 0.81 -0.51 14.68
CA LYS A 426 1.38 0.75 14.17
C LYS A 426 1.63 0.70 12.66
N THR A 427 2.11 -0.44 12.16
CA THR A 427 2.41 -0.63 10.74
C THR A 427 1.75 -1.89 10.18
N ARG A 428 1.42 -1.89 8.89
CA ARG A 428 0.95 -3.10 8.17
C ARG A 428 2.01 -4.22 8.28
N PHE A 429 1.56 -5.48 8.31
CA PHE A 429 2.46 -6.63 8.36
C PHE A 429 3.29 -6.72 7.06
N PRO A 430 4.63 -6.71 7.12
CA PRO A 430 5.44 -6.78 5.90
C PRO A 430 5.43 -8.18 5.31
N LEU A 431 4.84 -8.35 4.12
CA LEU A 431 4.78 -9.64 3.43
C LEU A 431 6.15 -10.18 3.00
N SER A 432 7.19 -9.34 2.96
CA SER A 432 8.58 -9.80 2.77
C SER A 432 9.05 -10.76 3.87
N ARG A 433 8.37 -10.77 5.03
CA ARG A 433 8.65 -11.72 6.12
C ARG A 433 8.15 -13.12 5.84
N LEU A 434 7.29 -13.34 4.84
CA LEU A 434 6.85 -14.69 4.45
C LEU A 434 8.05 -15.55 4.03
N ALA A 435 9.06 -14.93 3.39
CA ALA A 435 10.34 -15.54 3.04
C ALA A 435 11.19 -16.01 4.25
N TRP A 436 10.75 -15.76 5.48
CA TRP A 436 11.41 -16.30 6.69
C TRP A 436 11.00 -17.74 6.99
N ILE A 437 9.83 -18.14 6.50
CA ILE A 437 9.28 -19.48 6.68
C ILE A 437 9.74 -20.33 5.49
N THR A 438 10.45 -21.42 5.75
CA THR A 438 10.86 -22.38 4.72
C THR A 438 10.63 -23.80 5.23
N TYR A 439 10.56 -24.78 4.32
CA TYR A 439 10.43 -26.19 4.72
C TYR A 439 11.67 -26.76 5.44
N LYS A 440 12.82 -26.08 5.36
CA LYS A 440 14.07 -26.43 6.07
C LYS A 440 14.23 -25.67 7.40
N GLY A 441 13.24 -24.87 7.78
CA GLY A 441 13.23 -24.07 9.00
C GLY A 441 13.43 -22.57 8.75
N PRO A 442 13.85 -21.81 9.77
CA PRO A 442 14.04 -20.36 9.64
C PRO A 442 15.04 -20.03 8.53
N SER A 443 14.72 -19.09 7.64
CA SER A 443 15.57 -18.82 6.47
C SER A 443 16.97 -18.31 6.82
N ALA A 444 17.18 -17.75 8.02
CA ALA A 444 18.50 -17.37 8.51
C ALA A 444 19.43 -18.57 8.82
N SER A 445 18.87 -19.77 8.97
CA SER A 445 19.63 -21.00 9.20
C SER A 445 20.12 -21.65 7.90
N LEU A 446 19.70 -21.15 6.73
CA LEU A 446 20.11 -21.69 5.43
C LEU A 446 21.54 -21.27 5.08
N ALA A 447 22.31 -22.21 4.53
CA ALA A 447 23.59 -21.88 3.90
C ALA A 447 23.36 -21.01 2.65
N THR A 448 24.28 -20.10 2.33
CA THR A 448 24.18 -19.25 1.14
C THR A 448 24.20 -20.03 -0.18
N THR A 449 24.71 -21.26 -0.15
CA THR A 449 24.73 -22.21 -1.28
C THR A 449 23.46 -23.07 -1.34
N ASP A 450 22.54 -22.95 -0.37
CA ASP A 450 21.30 -23.71 -0.39
C ASP A 450 20.43 -23.28 -1.59
N SER A 451 19.75 -24.25 -2.21
CA SER A 451 18.87 -23.98 -3.36
C SER A 451 17.71 -23.06 -2.98
N VAL A 452 17.17 -23.17 -1.75
CA VAL A 452 16.11 -22.28 -1.25
C VAL A 452 16.63 -20.86 -1.09
N TYR A 453 17.83 -20.70 -0.52
CA TYR A 453 18.48 -19.39 -0.38
C TYR A 453 18.68 -18.73 -1.75
N THR A 454 19.19 -19.49 -2.72
CA THR A 454 19.42 -19.01 -4.09
C THR A 454 18.10 -18.65 -4.79
N ALA A 455 17.06 -19.45 -4.60
CA ALA A 455 15.74 -19.21 -5.18
C ALA A 455 15.09 -17.93 -4.61
N LEU A 456 15.23 -17.67 -3.31
CA LEU A 456 14.78 -16.43 -2.67
C LEU A 456 15.50 -15.19 -3.23
N ILE A 457 16.81 -15.28 -3.43
CA ILE A 457 17.60 -14.20 -4.06
C ILE A 457 17.15 -13.95 -5.50
N ASN A 458 16.92 -15.01 -6.27
CA ASN A 458 16.40 -14.91 -7.64
C ASN A 458 14.98 -14.33 -7.66
N ALA A 459 14.19 -14.59 -6.62
CA ALA A 459 12.90 -13.97 -6.36
C ALA A 459 13.03 -12.56 -5.73
N GLY A 460 14.22 -11.96 -5.65
CA GLY A 460 14.41 -10.57 -5.24
C GLY A 460 14.33 -10.30 -3.75
N VAL A 461 14.38 -11.33 -2.91
CA VAL A 461 14.49 -11.17 -1.46
C VAL A 461 15.95 -10.88 -1.13
N SER A 462 16.25 -9.75 -0.46
CA SER A 462 17.65 -9.45 -0.09
C SER A 462 18.22 -10.45 0.91
N THR A 463 19.55 -10.61 0.87
CA THR A 463 20.32 -11.34 1.89
C THR A 463 20.00 -10.88 3.31
N THR A 464 19.82 -9.56 3.51
CA THR A 464 19.47 -9.00 4.81
C THR A 464 18.09 -9.41 5.30
N THR A 465 17.11 -9.53 4.39
CA THR A 465 15.78 -10.03 4.73
C THR A 465 15.85 -11.50 5.09
N ILE A 466 16.60 -12.31 4.34
CA ILE A 466 16.78 -13.76 4.62
C ILE A 466 17.44 -13.95 6.00
N GLN A 467 18.54 -13.25 6.26
CA GLN A 467 19.26 -13.33 7.54
C GLN A 467 18.44 -12.81 8.74
N ALA A 468 17.47 -11.91 8.51
CA ALA A 468 16.55 -11.47 9.56
C ALA A 468 15.53 -12.55 9.96
N GLY A 469 15.35 -13.61 9.15
CA GLY A 469 14.46 -14.74 9.42
C GLY A 469 15.00 -15.72 10.47
N THR A 470 15.42 -15.22 11.63
CA THR A 470 15.88 -16.04 12.76
C THR A 470 14.71 -16.74 13.45
N ALA A 471 14.97 -17.84 14.16
CA ALA A 471 13.93 -18.55 14.93
C ALA A 471 13.17 -17.62 15.90
N ALA A 472 13.87 -16.68 16.54
CA ALA A 472 13.27 -15.70 17.43
C ALA A 472 12.35 -14.71 16.70
N ASN A 473 12.75 -14.22 15.53
CA ASN A 473 11.94 -13.30 14.73
C ASN A 473 10.74 -14.00 14.10
N VAL A 474 10.90 -15.26 13.66
CA VAL A 474 9.80 -16.09 13.18
C VAL A 474 8.78 -16.33 14.30
N LYS A 475 9.23 -16.73 15.49
CA LYS A 475 8.34 -16.91 16.64
C LYS A 475 7.61 -15.61 17.01
N ARG A 476 8.32 -14.48 16.98
CA ARG A 476 7.74 -13.17 17.32
C ARG A 476 6.70 -12.69 16.31
N CYS A 477 6.93 -12.89 15.01
CA CYS A 477 6.09 -12.34 13.95
C CYS A 477 4.99 -13.30 13.46
N PHE A 478 5.17 -14.61 13.64
CA PHE A 478 4.24 -15.62 13.17
C PHE A 478 3.74 -16.55 14.29
N GLY A 479 4.29 -16.46 15.50
CA GLY A 479 3.98 -17.43 16.57
C GLY A 479 4.51 -18.84 16.29
N LEU A 480 5.35 -19.02 15.27
CA LEU A 480 5.79 -20.32 14.80
C LEU A 480 7.14 -20.73 15.39
N THR A 481 7.27 -22.01 15.74
CA THR A 481 8.53 -22.65 16.10
C THR A 481 8.77 -23.84 15.18
N PHE A 482 9.99 -23.99 14.66
CA PHE A 482 10.36 -25.13 13.83
C PHE A 482 10.85 -26.29 14.69
N GLY A 483 10.68 -27.52 14.19
CA GLY A 483 11.31 -28.70 14.76
C GLY A 483 12.84 -28.72 14.61
N ILE A 484 13.45 -29.86 14.92
CA ILE A 484 14.92 -30.00 14.97
C ILE A 484 15.47 -30.48 13.61
N ASN A 485 14.68 -31.23 12.83
CA ASN A 485 15.12 -31.85 11.59
C ASN A 485 14.61 -31.09 10.36
N PRO A 486 15.38 -31.05 9.26
CA PRO A 486 14.89 -30.56 7.97
C PRO A 486 13.62 -31.31 7.55
N GLY A 487 12.56 -30.57 7.19
CA GLY A 487 11.26 -31.16 6.88
C GLY A 487 10.39 -31.47 8.10
N ASP A 488 10.74 -31.03 9.31
CA ASP A 488 9.78 -30.97 10.41
C ASP A 488 8.66 -29.95 10.12
N PRO A 489 7.46 -30.12 10.68
CA PRO A 489 6.41 -29.11 10.57
C PRO A 489 6.72 -27.90 11.46
N TRP A 490 6.14 -26.76 11.13
CA TRP A 490 6.11 -25.60 12.02
C TRP A 490 5.01 -25.79 13.05
N ALA A 491 5.26 -25.55 14.33
CA ALA A 491 4.24 -25.54 15.37
C ALA A 491 3.83 -24.10 15.70
N TYR A 492 2.53 -23.80 15.65
CA TYR A 492 1.99 -22.53 16.13
C TYR A 492 1.86 -22.58 17.66
N THR A 493 2.56 -21.67 18.34
CA THR A 493 2.70 -21.63 19.81
C THR A 493 2.21 -20.31 20.41
N ASN A 494 1.75 -19.36 19.58
CA ASN A 494 1.71 -17.93 19.90
C ASN A 494 3.12 -17.36 20.21
N PRO A 495 3.39 -16.07 20.00
CA PRO A 495 4.71 -15.49 20.25
C PRO A 495 5.24 -15.68 21.68
N THR A 496 4.36 -15.73 22.68
CA THR A 496 4.69 -15.88 24.11
C THR A 496 4.52 -17.30 24.63
N GLY A 497 3.89 -18.20 23.88
CA GLY A 497 3.64 -19.56 24.35
C GLY A 497 4.86 -20.47 24.21
N THR A 498 4.88 -21.53 25.01
CA THR A 498 5.96 -22.52 25.03
C THR A 498 5.53 -23.88 24.49
N ALA A 499 4.24 -24.04 24.20
CA ALA A 499 3.64 -25.25 23.67
C ALA A 499 2.70 -24.89 22.52
N THR A 500 2.34 -25.90 21.75
CA THR A 500 1.39 -25.78 20.65
C THR A 500 0.08 -25.15 21.12
N ALA A 501 -0.33 -24.06 20.48
CA ALA A 501 -1.48 -23.26 20.88
C ALA A 501 -2.80 -23.99 20.58
N THR A 502 -3.78 -23.77 21.46
CA THR A 502 -5.14 -24.30 21.33
C THR A 502 -6.04 -23.39 20.48
N GLY A 503 -5.60 -22.15 20.21
CA GLY A 503 -6.32 -21.18 19.41
C GLY A 503 -5.46 -19.95 19.12
N ILE A 504 -5.99 -19.05 18.31
CA ILE A 504 -5.36 -17.80 17.91
C ILE A 504 -5.97 -16.68 18.75
N LEU A 505 -5.13 -15.85 19.38
CA LEU A 505 -5.61 -14.77 20.25
C LEU A 505 -6.30 -13.66 19.47
N ARG A 506 -7.30 -13.03 20.08
CA ARG A 506 -7.91 -11.80 19.58
C ARG A 506 -7.02 -10.59 19.90
N LEU A 507 -7.23 -9.49 19.20
CA LEU A 507 -6.39 -8.29 19.36
C LEU A 507 -6.49 -7.65 20.77
N ASP A 508 -7.60 -7.82 21.49
CA ASP A 508 -7.74 -7.40 22.90
C ASP A 508 -6.86 -8.24 23.85
N GLU A 509 -6.79 -9.55 23.60
CA GLU A 509 -5.95 -10.47 24.36
C GLU A 509 -4.48 -10.23 24.06
N VAL A 510 -4.13 -9.92 22.82
CA VAL A 510 -2.78 -9.52 22.41
C VAL A 510 -2.34 -8.21 23.08
N ALA A 511 -3.22 -7.20 23.13
CA ALA A 511 -2.95 -5.96 23.83
C ALA A 511 -2.68 -6.20 25.32
N THR A 512 -3.48 -7.07 25.96
CA THR A 512 -3.31 -7.49 27.35
C THR A 512 -2.00 -8.27 27.56
N ALA A 513 -1.58 -9.07 26.58
CA ALA A 513 -0.30 -9.78 26.61
C ALA A 513 0.92 -8.85 26.44
N GLY A 514 0.72 -7.55 26.16
CA GLY A 514 1.80 -6.57 26.09
C GLY A 514 2.77 -6.81 24.93
N ARG A 515 2.26 -7.12 23.73
CA ARG A 515 3.07 -7.34 22.52
C ARG A 515 2.37 -6.91 21.23
N GLU A 516 3.10 -6.95 20.13
CA GLU A 516 2.51 -6.79 18.79
C GLU A 516 1.79 -8.08 18.37
N PRO A 517 0.69 -7.96 17.58
CA PRO A 517 0.04 -9.12 16.98
C PRO A 517 0.93 -9.85 15.98
N ASP A 518 0.83 -11.17 15.96
CA ASP A 518 1.44 -12.02 14.95
C ASP A 518 0.60 -12.06 13.65
N PHE A 519 1.17 -12.67 12.61
CA PHE A 519 0.52 -12.81 11.30
C PHE A 519 -0.86 -13.47 11.35
N PHE A 520 -1.03 -14.56 12.09
CA PHE A 520 -2.29 -15.31 12.18
C PHE A 520 -3.33 -14.58 13.04
N GLU A 521 -2.90 -13.86 14.08
CA GLU A 521 -3.78 -12.99 14.87
C GLU A 521 -4.33 -11.83 14.03
N LEU A 522 -3.50 -11.25 13.15
CA LEU A 522 -3.94 -10.24 12.17
C LEU A 522 -4.86 -10.84 11.10
N LEU A 523 -4.57 -12.05 10.63
CA LEU A 523 -5.39 -12.76 9.66
C LEU A 523 -6.78 -13.09 10.24
N GLN A 524 -6.85 -13.55 11.49
CA GLN A 524 -8.08 -13.76 12.24
C GLN A 524 -8.89 -12.46 12.36
N ALA A 525 -8.22 -11.35 12.69
CA ALA A 525 -8.89 -10.07 12.84
C ALA A 525 -9.50 -9.54 11.52
N GLY A 526 -8.93 -9.90 10.37
CA GLY A 526 -9.38 -9.48 9.04
C GLY A 526 -10.47 -10.36 8.42
N ILE A 527 -10.60 -11.63 8.81
CA ILE A 527 -11.59 -12.56 8.24
C ILE A 527 -12.84 -12.63 9.13
N LEU A 528 -14.01 -12.27 8.58
CA LEU A 528 -15.27 -12.19 9.33
C LEU A 528 -15.61 -13.50 10.06
N SER A 529 -15.82 -13.42 11.37
CA SER A 529 -16.19 -14.56 12.20
C SER A 529 -17.52 -15.15 11.75
N GLY A 530 -17.58 -16.44 11.45
CA GLY A 530 -18.76 -17.09 10.86
C GLY A 530 -18.78 -17.12 9.33
N SER A 531 -17.81 -16.50 8.65
CA SER A 531 -17.55 -16.76 7.22
C SER A 531 -16.69 -18.00 6.98
N LEU A 532 -16.23 -18.64 8.06
CA LEU A 532 -15.38 -19.83 8.07
C LEU A 532 -16.08 -20.95 8.84
N GLY A 533 -15.76 -22.19 8.46
CA GLY A 533 -16.33 -23.40 9.03
C GLY A 533 -17.69 -23.75 8.43
N GLN A 534 -17.90 -25.01 8.07
CA GLN A 534 -19.22 -25.53 7.74
C GLN A 534 -19.87 -26.07 9.02
N SER A 535 -20.98 -25.47 9.45
CA SER A 535 -21.88 -26.11 10.42
C SER A 535 -22.81 -27.06 9.68
N THR A 536 -22.88 -28.30 10.15
CA THR A 536 -23.82 -29.30 9.63
C THR A 536 -25.12 -29.39 10.42
N ALA A 537 -25.24 -28.67 11.53
CA ALA A 537 -26.46 -28.62 12.31
C ALA A 537 -27.29 -27.40 11.90
N PRO A 538 -28.52 -27.59 11.37
CA PRO A 538 -29.52 -26.54 11.46
C PRO A 538 -29.73 -26.19 12.95
N PRO A 539 -29.94 -24.91 13.30
CA PRO A 539 -30.37 -24.55 14.65
C PRO A 539 -31.60 -25.38 15.07
N PRO A 540 -31.75 -25.75 16.36
CA PRO A 540 -32.92 -26.49 16.82
C PRO A 540 -34.20 -25.75 16.41
N GLY A 541 -35.03 -26.38 15.56
CA GLY A 541 -36.28 -25.80 15.07
C GLY A 541 -36.23 -25.14 13.68
N THR A 542 -35.12 -25.21 12.95
CA THR A 542 -35.03 -24.71 11.56
C THR A 542 -34.70 -25.83 10.59
N SER A 543 -35.55 -26.05 9.58
CA SER A 543 -35.27 -26.89 8.42
C SER A 543 -34.65 -26.04 7.30
N GLY A 544 -33.34 -26.13 7.12
CA GLY A 544 -32.60 -25.54 5.99
C GLY A 544 -31.56 -24.50 6.43
N GLY A 545 -30.28 -24.80 6.21
CA GLY A 545 -29.17 -23.87 6.49
C GLY A 545 -27.77 -24.49 6.39
N GLY A 546 -27.62 -25.81 6.56
CA GLY A 546 -26.46 -26.54 6.04
C GLY A 546 -26.59 -26.73 4.53
N VAL A 547 -25.49 -27.00 3.82
CA VAL A 547 -25.50 -27.27 2.36
C VAL A 547 -26.55 -28.35 2.05
N THR A 548 -27.73 -27.93 1.57
CA THR A 548 -28.81 -28.82 1.16
C THR A 548 -28.42 -29.39 -0.20
N GLY A 549 -27.58 -30.44 -0.22
CA GLY A 549 -27.16 -31.02 -1.49
C GLY A 549 -25.96 -31.96 -1.47
N GLY A 550 -25.78 -32.76 -0.43
CA GLY A 550 -24.81 -33.85 -0.44
C GLY A 550 -24.60 -34.45 0.94
N ASN A 551 -24.52 -35.77 1.03
CA ASN A 551 -24.04 -36.48 2.22
C ASN A 551 -22.55 -36.15 2.44
N VAL A 552 -22.23 -34.92 2.82
CA VAL A 552 -20.89 -34.54 3.25
C VAL A 552 -20.75 -35.07 4.67
N PHE A 553 -19.81 -35.98 4.91
CA PHE A 553 -19.38 -36.31 6.26
C PHE A 553 -18.50 -35.14 6.74
N PRO A 554 -19.01 -34.21 7.58
CA PRO A 554 -18.16 -33.15 8.07
C PRO A 554 -17.07 -33.77 8.96
N ASP A 555 -15.82 -33.55 8.60
CA ASP A 555 -14.71 -33.88 9.49
C ASP A 555 -14.65 -32.83 10.61
N ILE A 556 -14.14 -33.22 11.78
CA ILE A 556 -13.91 -32.35 12.95
C ILE A 556 -13.05 -31.13 12.61
N HIS A 557 -12.24 -31.22 11.55
CA HIS A 557 -11.45 -30.13 11.00
C HIS A 557 -12.31 -29.04 10.33
N MET A 558 -13.44 -29.40 9.71
CA MET A 558 -14.27 -28.49 8.89
C MET A 558 -15.10 -27.51 9.72
N ASN A 559 -15.25 -27.73 11.03
CA ASN A 559 -15.97 -26.83 11.94
C ASN A 559 -15.02 -25.90 12.72
N ASN A 560 -13.70 -26.10 12.62
CA ASN A 560 -12.73 -25.40 13.45
C ASN A 560 -12.17 -24.17 12.71
N THR A 561 -12.50 -22.98 13.22
CA THR A 561 -12.09 -21.71 12.61
C THR A 561 -10.57 -21.50 12.64
N ALA A 562 -9.88 -21.90 13.71
CA ALA A 562 -8.43 -21.78 13.81
C ALA A 562 -7.72 -22.66 12.78
N HIS A 563 -8.23 -23.87 12.52
CA HIS A 563 -7.73 -24.73 11.44
C HIS A 563 -7.81 -24.01 10.09
N HIS A 564 -8.97 -23.41 9.78
CA HIS A 564 -9.18 -22.70 8.52
C HIS A 564 -8.25 -21.48 8.39
N ILE A 565 -8.08 -20.69 9.46
CA ILE A 565 -7.19 -19.52 9.46
C ILE A 565 -5.73 -19.94 9.25
N LEU A 566 -5.27 -21.01 9.93
CA LEU A 566 -3.93 -21.54 9.74
C LEU A 566 -3.73 -22.09 8.33
N SER A 567 -4.71 -22.79 7.76
CA SER A 567 -4.64 -23.29 6.38
C SER A 567 -4.59 -22.16 5.35
N ILE A 568 -5.38 -21.08 5.55
CA ILE A 568 -5.30 -19.87 4.71
C ILE A 568 -3.91 -19.23 4.83
N GLY A 569 -3.39 -19.09 6.05
CA GLY A 569 -2.06 -18.52 6.27
C GLY A 569 -0.95 -19.37 5.67
N ALA A 570 -1.04 -20.71 5.75
CA ALA A 570 -0.11 -21.63 5.11
C ALA A 570 -0.17 -21.50 3.57
N ALA A 571 -1.35 -21.41 2.97
CA ALA A 571 -1.49 -21.19 1.53
C ALA A 571 -0.95 -19.81 1.08
N ILE A 572 -1.05 -18.78 1.91
CA ILE A 572 -0.41 -17.48 1.65
C ILE A 572 1.11 -17.59 1.65
N ILE A 573 1.68 -18.41 2.54
CA ILE A 573 3.13 -18.66 2.61
C ILE A 573 3.59 -19.40 1.35
N ASP A 574 2.93 -20.51 0.99
CA ASP A 574 3.26 -21.31 -0.21
C ASP A 574 3.16 -20.49 -1.50
N GLN A 575 2.17 -19.61 -1.59
CA GLN A 575 2.05 -18.73 -2.77
C GLN A 575 3.20 -17.71 -2.88
N ALA A 576 3.87 -17.41 -1.77
CA ALA A 576 4.93 -16.40 -1.69
C ALA A 576 6.34 -16.99 -1.72
N ASP A 577 6.52 -18.22 -1.24
CA ASP A 577 7.81 -18.89 -1.27
C ASP A 577 8.15 -19.40 -2.69
N PRO A 578 9.44 -19.66 -2.99
CA PRO A 578 9.85 -20.08 -4.31
C PRO A 578 9.88 -21.60 -4.48
N ASP A 579 9.42 -22.37 -3.49
CA ASP A 579 9.50 -23.82 -3.53
C ASP A 579 8.17 -24.45 -3.95
N SER A 580 7.94 -25.70 -3.57
CA SER A 580 6.73 -26.44 -3.98
C SER A 580 6.38 -27.49 -2.92
N VAL A 581 6.85 -27.28 -1.69
CA VAL A 581 6.66 -28.16 -0.54
C VAL A 581 5.64 -27.51 0.37
N PRO A 582 4.42 -28.06 0.49
CA PRO A 582 3.35 -27.41 1.23
C PRO A 582 3.75 -27.07 2.67
N THR A 583 3.50 -25.83 3.08
CA THR A 583 3.72 -25.37 4.46
C THR A 583 2.82 -26.16 5.40
N ARG A 584 3.43 -26.76 6.43
CA ARG A 584 2.74 -27.57 7.44
C ARG A 584 2.77 -26.86 8.78
N LEU A 585 1.59 -26.49 9.28
CA LEU A 585 1.41 -25.78 10.55
C LEU A 585 0.67 -26.66 11.55
N GLN A 586 1.33 -27.02 12.65
CA GLN A 586 0.75 -27.79 13.74
C GLN A 586 0.14 -26.89 14.81
N PHE A 587 -1.04 -27.25 15.29
CA PHE A 587 -1.73 -26.60 16.41
C PHE A 587 -2.52 -27.66 17.22
N SER A 588 -3.04 -27.35 18.42
CA SER A 588 -3.64 -28.35 19.32
C SER A 588 -4.99 -27.89 19.88
N PRO A 589 -6.05 -27.80 19.05
CA PRO A 589 -7.30 -27.14 19.45
C PRO A 589 -8.07 -27.84 20.58
N SER A 590 -7.86 -29.14 20.75
CA SER A 590 -8.55 -29.97 21.74
C SER A 590 -7.60 -30.92 22.47
N GLY A 591 -6.32 -30.55 22.59
CA GLY A 591 -5.29 -31.39 23.19
C GLY A 591 -4.70 -32.46 22.25
N ALA A 592 -5.29 -32.64 21.06
CA ALA A 592 -4.73 -33.42 19.97
C ALA A 592 -4.03 -32.51 18.95
N VAL A 593 -2.84 -32.90 18.49
CA VAL A 593 -2.08 -32.14 17.48
C VAL A 593 -2.72 -32.33 16.11
N TRP A 594 -3.18 -31.24 15.52
CA TRP A 594 -3.71 -31.16 14.17
C TRP A 594 -2.71 -30.44 13.26
N THR A 595 -2.73 -30.74 11.96
CA THR A 595 -1.84 -30.08 10.97
C THR A 595 -2.69 -29.39 9.91
N ALA A 596 -2.55 -28.08 9.80
CA ALA A 596 -3.02 -27.28 8.67
C ALA A 596 -1.98 -27.34 7.55
N TYR A 597 -2.43 -27.51 6.31
CA TYR A 597 -1.60 -27.60 5.13
C TYR A 597 -1.86 -26.41 4.22
N GLY A 598 -0.79 -25.83 3.68
CA GLY A 598 -0.87 -24.89 2.58
C GLY A 598 -1.17 -25.59 1.25
N VAL A 599 -1.34 -24.77 0.21
CA VAL A 599 -1.74 -25.21 -1.12
C VAL A 599 -0.66 -24.79 -2.11
N GLU A 600 -0.07 -25.79 -2.73
CA GLU A 600 0.94 -25.69 -3.78
C GLU A 600 0.40 -26.00 -5.17
N ASN A 601 1.21 -25.69 -6.19
CA ASN A 601 0.93 -26.04 -7.57
C ASN A 601 1.22 -27.54 -7.86
N LEU A 602 0.53 -28.42 -7.14
CA LEU A 602 0.65 -29.88 -7.20
C LEU A 602 -0.72 -30.52 -7.52
N PRO A 603 -0.77 -31.78 -7.98
CA PRO A 603 -2.02 -32.52 -8.11
C PRO A 603 -2.63 -32.87 -6.74
N TYR A 604 -3.92 -32.62 -6.59
CA TYR A 604 -4.74 -32.97 -5.42
C TYR A 604 -5.74 -34.07 -5.75
N VAL A 605 -6.14 -34.82 -4.72
CA VAL A 605 -7.28 -35.75 -4.83
C VAL A 605 -8.56 -34.94 -4.95
N THR A 606 -9.18 -34.98 -6.12
CA THR A 606 -10.46 -34.30 -6.36
C THR A 606 -11.64 -35.18 -6.09
N GLN A 607 -11.49 -36.48 -6.35
CA GLN A 607 -12.57 -37.43 -6.16
C GLN A 607 -12.02 -38.81 -5.81
N LEU A 608 -12.77 -39.49 -4.94
CA LEU A 608 -12.56 -40.86 -4.55
C LEU A 608 -13.77 -41.68 -5.01
N TYR A 609 -13.54 -42.70 -5.83
CA TYR A 609 -14.58 -43.63 -6.26
C TYR A 609 -14.36 -44.97 -5.56
N PRO A 610 -15.20 -45.33 -4.57
CA PRO A 610 -15.19 -46.68 -4.03
C PRO A 610 -15.86 -47.62 -5.06
N ILE A 611 -15.14 -48.64 -5.50
CA ILE A 611 -15.68 -49.72 -6.32
C ILE A 611 -15.59 -50.99 -5.50
N ALA A 612 -16.72 -51.66 -5.31
CA ALA A 612 -16.81 -52.84 -4.49
C ALA A 612 -17.42 -54.00 -5.27
N GLY A 613 -16.94 -55.22 -5.03
CA GLY A 613 -17.40 -56.41 -5.73
C GLY A 613 -16.74 -57.68 -5.22
N THR A 614 -16.94 -58.77 -5.95
CA THR A 614 -16.28 -60.05 -5.70
C THR A 614 -14.77 -59.92 -5.82
N SER A 615 -14.04 -60.45 -4.85
CA SER A 615 -12.58 -60.40 -4.86
C SER A 615 -12.05 -61.15 -6.08
N PRO A 616 -11.09 -60.59 -6.83
CA PRO A 616 -10.50 -61.26 -7.99
C PRO A 616 -9.69 -62.50 -7.60
N ASN A 617 -9.31 -62.58 -6.33
CA ASN A 617 -8.45 -63.61 -5.77
C ASN A 617 -9.26 -64.77 -5.17
N ASP A 618 -10.52 -64.49 -4.82
CA ASP A 618 -11.41 -65.44 -4.16
C ASP A 618 -12.85 -65.02 -4.45
N ALA A 619 -13.50 -65.72 -5.36
CA ALA A 619 -14.87 -65.43 -5.76
C ALA A 619 -15.89 -65.60 -4.60
N THR A 620 -15.47 -66.08 -3.43
CA THR A 620 -16.30 -66.15 -2.22
C THR A 620 -16.13 -64.94 -1.29
N LYS A 621 -15.17 -64.04 -1.58
CA LYS A 621 -14.87 -62.86 -0.75
C LYS A 621 -15.29 -61.57 -1.42
N TRP A 622 -15.52 -60.55 -0.61
CA TRP A 622 -15.79 -59.18 -1.05
C TRP A 622 -14.51 -58.34 -1.00
N ALA A 623 -14.32 -57.46 -1.99
CA ALA A 623 -13.22 -56.50 -2.03
C ALA A 623 -13.75 -55.10 -2.33
N THR A 624 -13.05 -54.07 -1.84
CA THR A 624 -13.35 -52.66 -2.13
C THR A 624 -12.07 -51.95 -2.54
N TYR A 625 -12.13 -51.26 -3.68
CA TYR A 625 -11.05 -50.50 -4.30
C TYR A 625 -11.38 -49.02 -4.23
N LEU A 626 -10.35 -48.20 -4.06
CA LEU A 626 -10.48 -46.74 -4.14
C LEU A 626 -9.77 -46.27 -5.40
N LEU A 627 -10.52 -45.70 -6.34
CA LEU A 627 -9.93 -44.98 -7.46
C LEU A 627 -9.79 -43.51 -7.09
N PHE A 628 -8.60 -42.98 -7.33
CA PHE A 628 -8.29 -41.57 -7.15
C PHE A 628 -8.37 -40.86 -8.49
N GLN A 629 -9.17 -39.80 -8.53
CA GLN A 629 -9.03 -38.76 -9.54
C GLN A 629 -8.11 -37.69 -8.98
N LEU A 630 -7.07 -37.33 -9.74
CA LEU A 630 -6.18 -36.25 -9.40
C LEU A 630 -6.39 -35.08 -10.35
N TRP A 631 -6.19 -33.87 -9.83
CA TRP A 631 -6.17 -32.64 -10.61
C TRP A 631 -5.22 -31.64 -9.99
N ASN A 632 -4.43 -30.97 -10.82
CA ASN A 632 -3.74 -29.75 -10.43
C ASN A 632 -4.55 -28.53 -10.90
N PRO A 633 -5.30 -27.87 -10.00
CA PRO A 633 -6.13 -26.71 -10.36
C PRO A 633 -5.29 -25.49 -10.75
N HIS A 634 -3.99 -25.47 -10.43
CA HIS A 634 -3.09 -24.34 -10.71
C HIS A 634 -2.39 -24.47 -12.08
N GLN A 635 -2.51 -25.63 -12.74
CA GLN A 635 -2.19 -25.92 -14.15
C GLN A 635 -0.76 -25.58 -14.64
N ASN A 636 0.18 -25.26 -13.76
CA ASN A 636 1.49 -24.72 -14.13
C ASN A 636 2.66 -25.38 -13.38
N ALA A 637 2.52 -26.65 -12.95
CA ALA A 637 3.56 -27.35 -12.20
C ALA A 637 4.89 -27.33 -12.98
N ALA A 638 5.95 -26.77 -12.38
CA ALA A 638 7.27 -26.72 -13.00
C ALA A 638 7.86 -28.14 -13.17
N SER A 639 8.81 -28.29 -14.10
CA SER A 639 9.50 -29.58 -14.34
C SER A 639 10.41 -30.01 -13.18
N SER A 640 10.77 -29.08 -12.28
CA SER A 640 11.54 -29.32 -11.06
C SER A 640 10.66 -29.38 -9.80
N THR A 641 9.48 -30.00 -9.91
CA THR A 641 8.58 -30.20 -8.77
C THR A 641 9.06 -31.32 -7.85
N PRO A 642 8.78 -31.25 -6.54
CA PRO A 642 9.06 -32.35 -5.62
C PRO A 642 8.27 -33.59 -6.03
N SER A 643 8.81 -34.77 -5.71
CA SER A 643 8.14 -36.04 -5.98
C SER A 643 6.82 -36.10 -5.22
N VAL A 644 5.69 -35.93 -5.94
CA VAL A 644 4.36 -36.12 -5.37
C VAL A 644 4.12 -37.61 -5.23
N ARG A 645 3.78 -38.05 -4.01
CA ARG A 645 3.55 -39.46 -3.73
C ARG A 645 2.17 -39.70 -3.17
N LEU A 646 1.45 -40.65 -3.75
CA LEU A 646 0.25 -41.22 -3.14
C LEU A 646 0.68 -42.37 -2.24
N ARG A 647 0.34 -42.28 -0.95
CA ARG A 647 0.58 -43.31 0.05
C ARG A 647 -0.75 -43.72 0.65
N LEU A 648 -0.94 -45.02 0.81
CA LEU A 648 -2.08 -45.62 1.49
C LEU A 648 -1.55 -46.69 2.45
N ASP A 649 -2.15 -46.80 3.63
CA ASP A 649 -1.91 -47.95 4.52
C ASP A 649 -2.80 -49.10 4.02
N GLY A 650 -2.31 -49.78 2.99
CA GLY A 650 -3.12 -50.68 2.16
C GLY A 650 -2.42 -51.05 0.86
N THR A 651 -3.18 -51.56 -0.09
CA THR A 651 -2.72 -51.80 -1.48
C THR A 651 -3.22 -50.70 -2.40
N ILE A 652 -2.38 -50.18 -3.29
CA ILE A 652 -2.81 -49.23 -4.35
C ILE A 652 -2.91 -50.00 -5.67
N GLY A 653 -4.00 -49.85 -6.42
CA GLY A 653 -4.17 -50.54 -7.70
C GLY A 653 -4.76 -49.61 -8.76
N LEU A 654 -4.32 -49.73 -10.01
CA LEU A 654 -5.02 -49.09 -11.11
C LEU A 654 -6.11 -50.02 -11.62
N PHE A 655 -7.36 -49.52 -11.60
CA PHE A 655 -8.49 -50.23 -12.18
C PHE A 655 -8.83 -49.64 -13.55
N LYS A 656 -8.94 -50.50 -14.56
CA LYS A 656 -9.39 -50.14 -15.90
C LYS A 656 -10.64 -50.97 -16.22
N GLY A 657 -11.78 -50.57 -15.69
CA GLY A 657 -13.07 -51.25 -15.90
C GLY A 657 -14.25 -50.39 -15.46
N GLY A 658 -15.40 -50.56 -16.12
CA GLY A 658 -16.66 -49.93 -15.75
C GLY A 658 -17.58 -50.84 -14.94
N ASN A 659 -18.82 -50.42 -14.71
CA ASN A 659 -19.87 -51.19 -14.04
C ASN A 659 -20.19 -52.48 -14.82
N GLY A 660 -19.54 -53.60 -14.47
CA GLY A 660 -19.81 -54.93 -15.04
C GLY A 660 -18.59 -55.79 -15.38
N GLU A 661 -17.37 -55.28 -15.21
CA GLU A 661 -16.15 -56.04 -15.51
C GLU A 661 -15.42 -56.55 -14.25
N SER A 662 -14.93 -57.79 -14.32
CA SER A 662 -14.06 -58.41 -13.32
C SER A 662 -12.62 -57.90 -13.45
N TRP A 663 -11.96 -57.60 -12.34
CA TRP A 663 -10.51 -57.34 -12.31
C TRP A 663 -9.73 -58.45 -13.03
N ASN A 664 -8.90 -58.08 -14.00
CA ASN A 664 -8.04 -59.02 -14.74
C ASN A 664 -6.56 -58.88 -14.33
N SER A 665 -5.80 -59.97 -14.47
CA SER A 665 -4.38 -60.06 -14.09
C SER A 665 -3.44 -59.17 -14.93
N SER A 666 -3.95 -58.52 -15.98
CA SER A 666 -3.22 -57.58 -16.84
C SER A 666 -3.38 -56.11 -16.40
N SER A 667 -4.20 -55.82 -15.38
CA SER A 667 -4.32 -54.49 -14.80
C SER A 667 -3.13 -54.18 -13.88
N PRO A 668 -2.41 -53.06 -14.09
CA PRO A 668 -1.23 -52.72 -13.31
C PRO A 668 -1.62 -52.36 -11.86
N ALA A 669 -1.23 -53.20 -10.91
CA ALA A 669 -1.32 -52.92 -9.48
C ALA A 669 0.00 -52.31 -8.98
N PHE A 670 -0.10 -51.34 -8.06
CA PHE A 670 1.06 -50.68 -7.47
C PHE A 670 1.07 -50.87 -5.95
N ALA A 671 1.85 -51.83 -5.48
CA ALA A 671 2.17 -52.04 -4.07
C ALA A 671 1.12 -52.76 -3.19
N ASN A 672 1.62 -53.66 -2.33
CA ASN A 672 0.87 -54.55 -1.43
C ASN A 672 1.48 -54.60 -0.02
N THR A 673 2.06 -53.50 0.47
CA THR A 673 2.61 -53.48 1.84
C THR A 673 2.47 -52.11 2.51
N THR A 674 2.48 -52.09 3.84
CA THR A 674 2.58 -50.90 4.68
C THR A 674 3.77 -50.03 4.30
N ASN A 675 3.59 -48.70 4.31
CA ASN A 675 4.61 -47.69 4.01
C ASN A 675 5.09 -47.60 2.54
N GLN A 676 4.37 -48.17 1.57
CA GLN A 676 4.68 -48.00 0.15
C GLN A 676 3.90 -46.84 -0.49
N SER A 677 4.51 -46.22 -1.49
CA SER A 677 3.99 -45.01 -2.13
C SER A 677 4.32 -44.97 -3.61
N ILE A 678 3.41 -44.50 -4.46
CA ILE A 678 3.66 -44.30 -5.89
C ILE A 678 4.01 -42.85 -6.19
N THR A 679 5.03 -42.62 -7.02
CA THR A 679 5.36 -41.27 -7.47
C THR A 679 4.54 -40.93 -8.71
N VAL A 680 3.78 -39.85 -8.64
CA VAL A 680 2.98 -39.36 -9.77
C VAL A 680 3.72 -38.24 -10.49
N ASN A 681 3.56 -38.17 -11.81
CA ASN A 681 4.07 -37.07 -12.62
C ASN A 681 3.15 -35.84 -12.46
N PRO A 682 3.58 -34.76 -11.80
CA PRO A 682 2.72 -33.61 -11.51
C PRO A 682 2.14 -32.93 -12.75
N ALA A 683 2.87 -32.95 -13.87
CA ALA A 683 2.44 -32.33 -15.13
C ALA A 683 1.30 -33.09 -15.84
N SER A 684 0.99 -34.33 -15.42
CA SER A 684 -0.03 -35.16 -16.08
C SER A 684 -1.47 -34.80 -15.74
N PHE A 685 -1.70 -33.94 -14.75
CA PHE A 685 -3.04 -33.72 -14.16
C PHE A 685 -3.56 -32.31 -14.39
N VAL A 686 -3.43 -31.78 -15.62
CA VAL A 686 -3.97 -30.45 -16.00
C VAL A 686 -5.51 -30.38 -15.95
N ASN A 687 -6.16 -31.53 -16.12
CA ASN A 687 -7.60 -31.73 -15.96
C ASN A 687 -7.86 -32.84 -14.93
N PRO A 688 -9.04 -32.88 -14.27
CA PRO A 688 -9.41 -33.98 -13.38
C PRO A 688 -9.36 -35.33 -14.09
N THR A 689 -8.35 -36.14 -13.79
CA THR A 689 -8.06 -37.38 -14.51
C THR A 689 -7.79 -38.53 -13.53
N PRO A 690 -8.32 -39.74 -13.75
CA PRO A 690 -7.93 -40.92 -12.99
C PRO A 690 -6.43 -41.17 -13.09
N VAL A 691 -5.81 -41.66 -12.03
CA VAL A 691 -4.40 -42.08 -12.10
C VAL A 691 -4.26 -43.26 -13.08
N THR A 692 -3.31 -43.18 -14.01
CA THR A 692 -2.97 -44.28 -14.94
C THR A 692 -1.48 -44.59 -14.94
N THR A 693 -1.06 -45.68 -15.58
CA THR A 693 0.37 -46.04 -15.73
C THR A 693 1.18 -44.97 -16.42
N GLY A 694 0.59 -44.23 -17.35
CA GLY A 694 1.24 -43.12 -18.04
C GLY A 694 1.48 -41.90 -17.15
N ASN A 695 0.88 -41.85 -15.96
CA ASN A 695 0.97 -40.72 -15.04
C ASN A 695 1.88 -41.00 -13.83
N VAL A 696 2.56 -42.15 -13.78
CA VAL A 696 3.47 -42.52 -12.68
C VAL A 696 4.89 -42.73 -13.18
N THR A 697 5.87 -42.44 -12.33
CA THR A 697 7.30 -42.66 -12.63
C THR A 697 7.76 -43.99 -12.04
N ALA A 698 8.51 -44.77 -12.83
CA ALA A 698 9.00 -46.11 -12.45
C ALA A 698 7.90 -47.05 -11.92
N PRO A 699 6.86 -47.36 -12.73
CA PRO A 699 5.84 -48.32 -12.34
C PRO A 699 6.51 -49.67 -12.04
N VAL A 700 6.40 -50.13 -10.79
CA VAL A 700 6.89 -51.46 -10.38
C VAL A 700 5.72 -52.42 -10.39
N THR A 701 5.93 -53.63 -10.90
CA THR A 701 4.96 -54.73 -10.76
C THR A 701 4.69 -54.96 -9.27
N ALA A 702 3.42 -55.11 -8.88
CA ALA A 702 3.06 -55.37 -7.50
C ALA A 702 3.88 -56.53 -6.89
N PRO A 703 4.35 -56.41 -5.63
CA PRO A 703 4.90 -57.56 -4.92
C PRO A 703 3.79 -58.60 -4.68
N GLY A 704 4.00 -59.81 -5.19
CA GLY A 704 3.07 -60.94 -5.05
C GLY A 704 2.74 -61.60 -6.38
N THR A 705 2.31 -62.86 -6.32
CA THR A 705 1.77 -63.57 -7.48
C THR A 705 0.53 -62.81 -7.97
N PRO A 706 0.34 -62.63 -9.28
CA PRO A 706 -0.88 -62.03 -9.83
C PRO A 706 -2.12 -62.67 -9.18
N GLY A 707 -2.97 -61.86 -8.55
CA GLY A 707 -4.16 -62.35 -7.84
C GLY A 707 -3.95 -62.75 -6.37
N THR A 708 -2.95 -62.22 -5.67
CA THR A 708 -2.79 -62.41 -4.21
C THR A 708 -2.70 -61.09 -3.46
N PHE A 709 -3.59 -60.88 -2.48
CA PHE A 709 -3.41 -59.85 -1.44
C PHE A 709 -2.60 -60.47 -0.31
N SER A 710 -1.61 -59.75 0.23
CA SER A 710 -1.09 -60.10 1.55
C SER A 710 -2.02 -59.45 2.55
N GLN A 711 -2.55 -60.23 3.49
CA GLN A 711 -3.28 -59.68 4.61
C GLN A 711 -2.32 -58.77 5.39
N LEU A 712 -2.59 -57.47 5.40
CA LEU A 712 -1.86 -56.58 6.30
C LEU A 712 -2.25 -56.97 7.72
N VAL A 713 -1.25 -57.33 8.52
CA VAL A 713 -1.42 -57.47 9.97
C VAL A 713 -1.93 -56.13 10.47
N ALA A 714 -3.08 -56.13 11.16
CA ALA A 714 -3.62 -54.92 11.75
C ALA A 714 -2.54 -54.24 12.59
N PRO A 715 -2.36 -52.91 12.50
CA PRO A 715 -1.47 -52.21 13.41
C PRO A 715 -1.92 -52.51 14.84
N VAL A 716 -0.95 -52.74 15.74
CA VAL A 716 -1.24 -52.85 17.16
C VAL A 716 -1.90 -51.54 17.57
N VAL A 717 -3.18 -51.62 17.97
CA VAL A 717 -3.95 -50.49 18.47
C VAL A 717 -3.21 -49.96 19.73
N PRO A 718 -2.93 -48.65 19.82
CA PRO A 718 -2.32 -48.08 21.03
C PRO A 718 -3.20 -48.25 22.27
#